data_AF-A0A956WRQ5-F1
#
_entry.id   AF-A0A956WRQ5-F1
#
_cell.length_a   1.000
_cell.length_b   1.000
_cell.length_c   1.000
_cell.angle_alpha   90.00
_cell.angle_beta   90.00
_cell.angle_gamma   90.00
#
_symmetry.space_group_name_H-M   'P 1'
#
loop_
_entity.id
_entity.type
_entity.pdbx_description
1 polymer ?
#
loop_
_entity_poly.entity_id
_entity_poly.type
_entity_poly.pdbx_seq_one_letter_code
_entity_poly.pdbx_strand_id
1 'polypeptide(L)'
;MTLLSLALAALCLLAIGALSARDDFLTRGISYGLPDPVPQGGARLGLNVYLDHDGADVEATLEDIHALGINDVKQSFYYRDGYEWTSADRIIAAASERGMNIVPLLDGDPTTGFAPPDDMQTFADWASEFARRYGEHIRHYIIWDEPNLASHWGGTATNPIQYAALLNATSAAIRDADPDAIIIAGPLAPTTETGPDNLTETLYLQSLYEAGAGDAFDIVAAKPYGFDTGPEDRAVDVDRLNFSRTILLRELMQAQGDGHKAIWAGNWGWNSLPNGWLGEPSIWGQTSEANQAVNTVAALERARREWPWMGVLFLENWEPNAPADNPRWGFSIAGRSTADALAAYLTAQPPDLAMPGFHPADARDPSQQFSGEWEFSPEFGADIGQSGDAVRFSFWGTDAGVRVRRADFRARFYVTIDGRPANALPQDENGATLVLTSPDPTQDYLSTEWVARNLPPGPHILELVAARGWDQWALDGFSIGYRPAGTTQPWIPPALAALVLVFLVVAIVWGRDAEWGALWPAAQTIFGRLGERAQLVVVAGVAALVALTGWLTWGQEALGLYRRLGDAGQLAVTAAAATVFYVTPSFILFAAALLVLYGLLVLRPAWGVALIALTIPFYVPPLPKLILGYRFSPVEVFTLVATAAWLTRAVLDTDLRTRRESFRLSGIHLRRADWAALTFILVATFSLAFTEFLGVAVNEWRVVIVEPFLFYLLLRVVRLRNSEMWVVIDAFVLSGVIVALYGLWQYATGQNLITAEGGLLRLRSIYGSPNNVALYLERILPLLVAMGLLGERALHGRRRWVYPAVLIPLTIALLLTFSKGALFLGVPVSLAVVFWTWQRRAGRRTWPWLAAGLAGGIVAVVVASQIPALAARLDLFGTTGFFRVSLWRAAIHMFADHPWFGVGLDNFLYAYRGRYILDAAWQEPNLNHPHNILLDFATRLGVLGLVTGGWLIWEAGRAASQALRHAGPTWRPVAAGLSGALAAMLAHGLVDHSFFLIDLAFTFFLLLGICVWMAERPFEDSSSLTSQ
;
A
#
# COMPACT_ATOMS: atom_id res chain seq x y z
N MET A 1 -34.12 16.66 -7.27
CA MET A 1 -33.40 15.52 -6.67
C MET A 1 -31.91 15.56 -7.00
N THR A 2 -31.50 15.61 -8.27
CA THR A 2 -30.08 15.78 -8.65
C THR A 2 -29.37 16.93 -7.94
N LEU A 3 -29.97 18.13 -7.92
CA LEU A 3 -29.41 19.29 -7.20
C LEU A 3 -29.32 19.08 -5.68
N LEU A 4 -30.30 18.39 -5.08
CA LEU A 4 -30.29 18.07 -3.65
C LEU A 4 -29.16 17.07 -3.33
N SER A 5 -28.98 16.04 -4.16
CA SER A 5 -27.88 15.09 -4.02
C SER A 5 -26.51 15.76 -4.18
N LEU A 6 -26.35 16.67 -5.15
CA LEU A 6 -25.12 17.47 -5.29
C LEU A 6 -24.88 18.39 -4.08
N ALA A 7 -25.94 19.00 -3.53
CA ALA A 7 -25.83 19.81 -2.32
C ALA A 7 -25.42 18.99 -1.09
N LEU A 8 -25.96 17.77 -0.93
CA LEU A 8 -25.57 16.86 0.14
C LEU A 8 -24.14 16.36 -0.02
N ALA A 9 -23.70 16.06 -1.25
CA ALA A 9 -22.30 15.76 -1.54
C ALA A 9 -21.39 16.93 -1.17
N ALA A 10 -21.76 18.17 -1.52
CA ALA A 10 -21.02 19.37 -1.15
C ALA A 10 -20.96 19.59 0.37
N LEU A 11 -22.07 19.35 1.09
CA LEU A 11 -22.09 19.42 2.57
C LEU A 11 -21.16 18.39 3.21
N CYS A 12 -21.12 17.15 2.71
CA CYS A 12 -20.18 16.14 3.17
C CYS A 12 -18.72 16.56 2.91
N LEU A 13 -18.42 17.13 1.74
CA LEU A 13 -17.08 17.67 1.43
C LEU A 13 -16.70 18.84 2.35
N LEU A 14 -17.63 19.75 2.62
CA LEU A 14 -17.41 20.85 3.57
C LEU A 14 -17.17 20.33 5.00
N ALA A 15 -17.90 19.30 5.42
CA ALA A 15 -17.69 18.66 6.73
C ALA A 15 -16.31 17.99 6.81
N ILE A 16 -15.86 17.31 5.76
CA ILE A 16 -14.49 16.77 5.68
C ILE A 16 -13.47 17.90 5.80
N GLY A 17 -13.64 18.99 5.04
CA GLY A 17 -12.74 20.14 5.10
C GLY A 17 -12.68 20.80 6.48
N ALA A 18 -13.84 20.97 7.14
CA ALA A 18 -13.91 21.56 8.49
C ALA A 18 -13.29 20.65 9.56
N LEU A 19 -13.49 19.33 9.47
CA LEU A 19 -12.88 18.36 10.38
C LEU A 19 -11.36 18.29 10.17
N SER A 20 -10.90 18.28 8.92
CA SER A 20 -9.47 18.33 8.59
C SER A 20 -8.83 19.58 9.16
N ALA A 21 -9.39 20.77 8.90
CA ALA A 21 -8.83 22.03 9.41
C ALA A 21 -8.77 22.07 10.95
N ARG A 22 -9.77 21.49 11.63
CA ARG A 22 -9.78 21.37 13.10
C ARG A 22 -8.72 20.40 13.60
N ASP A 23 -8.59 19.24 12.97
CA ASP A 23 -7.58 18.25 13.36
C ASP A 23 -6.18 18.79 13.09
N ASP A 24 -5.94 19.40 11.93
CA ASP A 24 -4.68 20.07 11.60
C ASP A 24 -4.33 21.12 12.65
N PHE A 25 -5.29 21.92 13.12
CA PHE A 25 -5.06 22.88 14.22
C PHE A 25 -4.68 22.20 15.54
N LEU A 26 -5.28 21.05 15.87
CA LEU A 26 -4.99 20.33 17.12
C LEU A 26 -3.67 19.56 17.06
N THR A 27 -3.30 19.04 15.89
CA THR A 27 -2.15 18.15 15.70
C THR A 27 -0.95 18.83 15.04
N ARG A 28 -1.03 20.11 14.70
CA ARG A 28 0.11 20.86 14.12
C ARG A 28 1.34 20.75 15.02
N GLY A 29 2.47 20.35 14.44
CA GLY A 29 3.71 20.11 15.17
C GLY A 29 3.81 18.75 15.88
N ILE A 30 2.75 17.93 15.88
CA ILE A 30 2.78 16.56 16.37
C ILE A 30 3.16 15.62 15.22
N SER A 31 4.06 14.67 15.47
CA SER A 31 4.39 13.64 14.49
C SER A 31 3.15 12.83 14.10
N TYR A 32 2.92 12.66 12.79
CA TYR A 32 1.80 11.88 12.29
C TYR A 32 2.06 10.38 12.51
N GLY A 33 1.23 9.73 13.32
CA GLY A 33 1.34 8.28 13.55
C GLY A 33 2.41 7.92 14.57
N LEU A 34 3.27 6.96 14.24
CA LEU A 34 4.40 6.55 15.07
C LEU A 34 5.64 7.36 14.67
N PRO A 35 6.26 8.13 15.59
CA PRO A 35 7.47 8.89 15.29
C PRO A 35 8.61 8.02 14.77
N ASP A 36 9.26 8.46 13.69
CA ASP A 36 10.56 7.92 13.27
C ASP A 36 11.69 8.36 14.21
N PRO A 37 12.84 7.67 14.21
CA PRO A 37 14.02 8.10 14.95
C PRO A 37 14.45 9.51 14.54
N VAL A 38 14.49 10.42 15.51
CA VAL A 38 15.07 11.76 15.37
C VAL A 38 16.30 11.81 16.30
N PRO A 39 17.52 11.68 15.77
CA PRO A 39 18.73 11.78 16.58
C PRO A 39 18.72 13.09 17.38
N GLN A 40 19.11 13.01 18.65
CA GLN A 40 19.12 14.15 19.58
C GLN A 40 17.74 14.79 19.84
N GLY A 41 16.65 14.18 19.40
CA GLY A 41 15.28 14.51 19.78
C GLY A 41 14.92 14.00 21.18
N GLY A 42 13.65 14.12 21.55
CA GLY A 42 13.15 13.83 22.89
C GLY A 42 13.36 15.01 23.84
N ALA A 43 12.25 15.69 24.17
CA ALA A 43 12.28 16.94 24.93
C ALA A 43 12.84 16.74 26.36
N ARG A 44 13.98 17.38 26.63
CA ARG A 44 14.64 17.36 27.95
C ARG A 44 15.00 18.76 28.41
N LEU A 45 14.96 18.98 29.71
CA LEU A 45 15.21 20.30 30.30
C LEU A 45 16.72 20.55 30.34
N GLY A 46 17.13 21.71 29.83
CA GLY A 46 18.44 22.30 30.10
C GLY A 46 18.28 23.70 30.68
N LEU A 47 19.39 24.33 31.05
CA LEU A 47 19.39 25.68 31.61
C LEU A 47 20.52 26.54 31.03
N ASN A 48 20.21 27.77 30.66
CA ASN A 48 21.25 28.76 30.35
C ASN A 48 21.94 29.22 31.64
N VAL A 49 23.26 29.31 31.61
CA VAL A 49 24.08 29.81 32.71
C VAL A 49 25.05 30.86 32.18
N TYR A 50 25.42 31.81 33.05
CA TYR A 50 26.40 32.85 32.74
C TYR A 50 27.44 32.90 33.87
N LEU A 51 28.37 31.95 33.85
CA LEU A 51 29.34 31.69 34.92
C LEU A 51 30.65 32.49 34.75
N ASP A 52 30.79 33.20 33.63
CA ASP A 52 31.98 33.96 33.24
C ASP A 52 31.83 35.46 33.58
N HIS A 53 31.67 35.77 34.87
CA HIS A 53 31.71 37.14 35.37
C HIS A 53 32.35 37.24 36.76
N ASP A 54 32.76 38.45 37.13
CA ASP A 54 33.32 38.75 38.45
C ASP A 54 32.26 38.49 39.53
N GLY A 55 32.61 37.66 40.53
CA GLY A 55 31.74 37.30 41.64
C GLY A 55 30.86 36.06 41.43
N ALA A 56 30.89 35.41 40.27
CA ALA A 56 30.21 34.12 40.07
C ALA A 56 30.87 33.00 40.89
N ASP A 57 30.08 32.31 41.71
CA ASP A 57 30.46 31.05 42.37
C ASP A 57 30.07 29.89 41.46
N VAL A 58 31.01 29.48 40.59
CA VAL A 58 30.80 28.48 39.54
C VAL A 58 30.37 27.15 40.15
N GLU A 59 31.09 26.71 41.19
CA GLU A 59 30.89 25.46 41.87
C GLU A 59 29.52 25.41 42.58
N ALA A 60 29.19 26.43 43.37
CA ALA A 60 27.91 26.48 44.08
C ALA A 60 26.72 26.56 43.12
N THR A 61 26.83 27.37 42.06
CA THR A 61 25.76 27.53 41.07
C THR A 61 25.48 26.20 40.35
N LEU A 62 26.52 25.48 39.94
CA LEU A 62 26.36 24.17 39.30
C LEU A 62 25.80 23.13 40.27
N GLU A 63 26.18 23.16 41.55
CA GLU A 63 25.60 22.28 42.59
C GLU A 63 24.11 22.53 42.78
N ASP A 64 23.68 23.79 42.87
CA ASP A 64 22.27 24.14 43.03
C ASP A 64 21.44 23.70 41.82
N ILE A 65 21.96 23.90 40.60
CA ILE A 65 21.29 23.47 39.36
C ILE A 65 21.20 21.94 39.29
N HIS A 66 22.29 21.25 39.62
CA HIS A 66 22.32 19.78 39.63
C HIS A 66 21.34 19.20 40.67
N ALA A 67 21.18 19.86 41.83
CA ALA A 67 20.23 19.46 42.86
C ALA A 67 18.76 19.53 42.40
N LEU A 68 18.45 20.33 41.37
CA LEU A 68 17.12 20.34 40.72
C LEU A 68 16.90 19.15 39.78
N GLY A 69 17.94 18.36 39.47
CA GLY A 69 17.92 17.29 38.48
C GLY A 69 18.17 17.77 37.05
N ILE A 70 18.76 18.96 36.87
CA ILE A 70 19.14 19.50 35.56
C ILE A 70 20.61 19.18 35.30
N ASN A 71 20.90 18.50 34.19
CA ASN A 71 22.26 18.08 33.84
C ASN A 71 22.81 18.76 32.59
N ASP A 72 21.96 19.32 31.72
CA ASP A 72 22.39 20.03 30.51
C ASP A 72 22.40 21.54 30.77
N VAL A 73 23.58 22.18 30.67
CA VAL A 73 23.72 23.63 30.82
C VAL A 73 24.35 24.27 29.59
N LYS A 74 23.80 25.41 29.14
CA LYS A 74 24.35 26.18 28.03
C LYS A 74 25.12 27.39 28.57
N GLN A 75 26.40 27.48 28.22
CA GLN A 75 27.31 28.57 28.61
C GLN A 75 27.87 29.24 27.36
N SER A 76 27.90 30.57 27.35
CA SER A 76 28.49 31.34 26.23
C SER A 76 30.00 31.49 26.42
N PHE A 77 30.76 31.32 25.35
CA PHE A 77 32.19 31.59 25.26
C PHE A 77 32.44 32.51 24.07
N TYR A 78 33.14 33.61 24.31
CA TYR A 78 33.28 34.67 23.33
C TYR A 78 34.65 34.63 22.66
N TYR A 79 34.65 34.84 21.35
CA TYR A 79 35.86 34.98 20.56
C TYR A 79 36.77 36.11 21.10
N ARG A 80 38.06 35.83 21.24
CA ARG A 80 39.10 36.80 21.66
C ARG A 80 40.39 36.53 20.88
N ASP A 81 41.00 37.59 20.37
CA ASP A 81 42.35 37.52 19.79
C ASP A 81 43.36 37.10 20.88
N GLY A 82 44.00 35.92 20.72
CA GLY A 82 45.05 35.45 21.63
C GLY A 82 44.73 34.19 22.46
N TYR A 83 43.55 33.57 22.29
CA TYR A 83 43.21 32.26 22.88
C TYR A 83 43.27 32.21 24.42
N GLU A 84 42.49 33.07 25.10
CA GLU A 84 42.42 33.08 26.57
C GLU A 84 41.43 32.04 27.12
N TRP A 85 41.94 31.00 27.80
CA TRP A 85 41.15 29.83 28.20
C TRP A 85 40.87 29.68 29.70
N THR A 86 41.37 30.58 30.55
CA THR A 86 41.32 30.43 32.02
C THR A 86 39.91 30.21 32.57
N SER A 87 38.92 30.98 32.06
CA SER A 87 37.54 30.83 32.53
C SER A 87 36.88 29.56 32.00
N ALA A 88 37.13 29.22 30.73
CA ALA A 88 36.65 27.99 30.12
C ALA A 88 37.21 26.74 30.83
N ASP A 89 38.51 26.72 31.15
CA ASP A 89 39.15 25.66 31.93
C ASP A 89 38.45 25.44 33.27
N ARG A 90 38.18 26.52 34.01
CA ARG A 90 37.49 26.46 35.31
C ARG A 90 36.07 25.92 35.18
N ILE A 91 35.29 26.47 34.25
CA ILE A 91 33.87 26.13 34.08
C ILE A 91 33.69 24.69 33.60
N ILE A 92 34.46 24.27 32.60
CA ILE A 92 34.37 22.92 32.02
C ILE A 92 34.84 21.88 33.02
N ALA A 93 35.93 22.15 33.78
CA ALA A 93 36.36 21.26 34.85
C ALA A 93 35.29 21.11 35.93
N ALA A 94 34.71 22.23 36.41
CA ALA A 94 33.70 22.21 37.46
C ALA A 94 32.43 21.42 37.06
N ALA A 95 31.98 21.54 35.81
CA ALA A 95 30.85 20.76 35.31
C ALA A 95 31.20 19.29 35.08
N SER A 96 32.37 18.99 34.51
CA SER A 96 32.81 17.61 34.27
C SER A 96 32.98 16.82 35.58
N GLU A 97 33.49 17.45 36.65
CA GLU A 97 33.59 16.83 37.98
C GLU A 97 32.23 16.44 38.58
N ARG A 98 31.16 17.12 38.14
CA ARG A 98 29.78 16.90 38.59
C ARG A 98 28.96 16.02 37.62
N GLY A 99 29.55 15.57 36.52
CA GLY A 99 28.85 14.81 35.49
C GLY A 99 27.77 15.60 34.75
N MET A 100 27.89 16.94 34.73
CA MET A 100 27.00 17.82 33.98
C MET A 100 27.51 18.01 32.55
N ASN A 101 26.61 18.10 31.59
CA ASN A 101 26.93 18.38 30.20
C ASN A 101 26.94 19.89 29.98
N ILE A 102 28.10 20.44 29.61
CA ILE A 102 28.19 21.81 29.09
C ILE A 102 28.00 21.78 27.58
N VAL A 103 27.05 22.58 27.10
CA VAL A 103 26.86 22.88 25.69
C VAL A 103 27.39 24.30 25.45
N PRO A 104 28.64 24.46 24.96
CA PRO A 104 29.18 25.77 24.65
C PRO A 104 28.41 26.44 23.52
N LEU A 105 28.07 27.71 23.73
CA LEU A 105 27.69 28.65 22.69
C LEU A 105 28.93 29.47 22.34
N LEU A 106 29.52 29.18 21.18
CA LEU A 106 30.71 29.84 20.66
C LEU A 106 30.28 31.07 19.87
N ASP A 107 30.56 32.26 20.37
CA ASP A 107 29.96 33.51 19.89
C ASP A 107 30.97 34.64 19.65
N GLY A 108 30.53 35.72 19.00
CA GLY A 108 31.35 36.89 18.73
C GLY A 108 31.73 37.69 19.99
N ASP A 109 32.69 38.62 19.87
CA ASP A 109 33.08 39.46 21.00
C ASP A 109 31.99 40.50 21.33
N PRO A 110 31.38 40.49 22.54
CA PRO A 110 30.35 41.45 22.92
C PRO A 110 30.82 42.91 22.85
N THR A 111 32.12 43.17 23.04
CA THR A 111 32.69 44.53 23.00
C THR A 111 32.69 45.14 21.59
N THR A 112 32.54 44.30 20.57
CA THR A 112 32.40 44.70 19.15
C THR A 112 30.95 44.68 18.68
N GLY A 113 29.99 44.41 19.57
CA GLY A 113 28.61 44.13 19.20
C GLY A 113 28.46 42.81 18.45
N PHE A 114 29.30 41.82 18.79
CA PHE A 114 29.32 40.51 18.13
C PHE A 114 29.54 40.64 16.62
N ALA A 115 30.53 41.43 16.20
CA ALA A 115 30.89 41.47 14.79
C ALA A 115 31.64 40.16 14.42
N PRO A 116 31.30 39.46 13.32
CA PRO A 116 32.13 38.37 12.84
C PRO A 116 33.51 38.91 12.38
N PRO A 117 34.60 38.14 12.49
CA PRO A 117 35.88 38.53 11.92
C PRO A 117 35.80 38.76 10.41
N ASP A 118 36.67 39.60 9.85
CA ASP A 118 36.74 39.84 8.40
C ASP A 118 36.98 38.54 7.59
N ASP A 119 37.78 37.64 8.15
CA ASP A 119 38.00 36.28 7.63
C ASP A 119 37.34 35.25 8.54
N MET A 120 36.31 34.57 8.03
CA MET A 120 35.55 33.55 8.74
C MET A 120 36.44 32.39 9.23
N GLN A 121 37.57 32.14 8.56
CA GLN A 121 38.51 31.10 8.98
C GLN A 121 39.14 31.42 10.34
N THR A 122 39.27 32.70 10.69
CA THR A 122 39.83 33.11 11.99
C THR A 122 38.96 32.63 13.16
N PHE A 123 37.64 32.77 13.03
CA PHE A 123 36.70 32.23 14.01
C PHE A 123 36.70 30.69 14.01
N ALA A 124 36.74 30.07 12.83
CA ALA A 124 36.79 28.62 12.69
C ALA A 124 38.04 28.01 13.34
N ASP A 125 39.21 28.63 13.20
CA ASP A 125 40.46 28.19 13.83
C ASP A 125 40.41 28.34 15.36
N TRP A 126 39.79 29.42 15.87
CA TRP A 126 39.55 29.60 17.29
C TRP A 126 38.63 28.53 17.87
N ALA A 127 37.51 28.25 17.19
CA ALA A 127 36.58 27.20 17.58
C ALA A 127 37.19 25.79 17.47
N SER A 128 38.04 25.54 16.46
CA SER A 128 38.79 24.29 16.32
C SER A 128 39.76 24.06 17.48
N GLU A 129 40.45 25.11 17.95
CA GLU A 129 41.31 25.00 19.14
C GLU A 129 40.50 24.77 20.41
N PHE A 130 39.33 25.41 20.55
CA PHE A 130 38.40 25.12 21.64
C PHE A 130 37.98 23.64 21.63
N ALA A 131 37.57 23.10 20.48
CA ALA A 131 37.19 21.70 20.32
C ALA A 131 38.36 20.75 20.60
N ARG A 132 39.57 21.05 20.10
CA ARG A 132 40.78 20.27 20.37
C ARG A 132 41.09 20.20 21.86
N ARG A 133 40.83 21.28 22.59
CA ARG A 133 41.10 21.38 24.03
C ARG A 133 40.07 20.67 24.89
N TYR A 134 38.79 20.72 24.51
CA TYR A 134 37.68 20.31 25.38
C TYR A 134 36.79 19.18 24.83
N GLY A 135 37.04 18.67 23.62
CA GLY A 135 36.21 17.66 22.95
C GLY A 135 36.11 16.32 23.69
N GLU A 136 37.03 16.00 24.60
CA GLU A 136 36.87 14.83 25.48
C GLU A 136 35.74 14.99 26.52
N HIS A 137 35.34 16.24 26.81
CA HIS A 137 34.32 16.59 27.80
C HIS A 137 33.05 17.19 27.20
N ILE A 138 33.10 17.60 25.93
CA ILE A 138 32.01 18.30 25.24
C ILE A 138 31.70 17.55 23.96
N ARG A 139 30.41 17.38 23.68
CA ARG A 139 29.94 16.74 22.44
C ARG A 139 29.15 17.67 21.53
N HIS A 140 28.54 18.71 22.08
CA HIS A 140 27.59 19.57 21.36
C HIS A 140 28.11 21.01 21.29
N TYR A 141 28.19 21.59 20.11
CA TYR A 141 28.70 22.94 19.90
C TYR A 141 27.64 23.81 19.23
N ILE A 142 27.20 24.87 19.91
CA ILE A 142 26.31 25.87 19.31
C ILE A 142 27.16 26.96 18.69
N ILE A 143 26.96 27.20 17.40
CA ILE A 143 27.73 28.17 16.64
C ILE A 143 26.92 29.45 16.52
N TRP A 144 27.38 30.49 17.22
CA TRP A 144 26.79 31.83 17.28
C TRP A 144 25.44 31.94 18.02
N ASP A 145 25.04 33.17 18.39
CA ASP A 145 23.69 33.50 18.87
C ASP A 145 22.99 34.55 18.00
N GLU A 146 21.69 34.40 17.76
CA GLU A 146 20.84 35.39 17.08
C GLU A 146 21.44 36.09 15.84
N PRO A 147 22.07 35.35 14.89
CA PRO A 147 22.70 35.98 13.71
C PRO A 147 21.67 36.67 12.78
N ASN A 148 20.38 36.48 13.05
CA ASN A 148 19.27 37.12 12.38
C ASN A 148 18.88 38.50 12.96
N LEU A 149 19.66 39.04 13.90
CA LEU A 149 19.54 40.40 14.43
C LEU A 149 20.83 41.20 14.16
N ALA A 150 20.71 42.40 13.63
CA ALA A 150 21.85 43.30 13.39
C ALA A 150 22.58 43.66 14.69
N SER A 151 21.84 43.75 15.82
CA SER A 151 22.41 44.01 17.14
C SER A 151 23.37 42.91 17.61
N HIS A 152 23.28 41.70 17.05
CA HIS A 152 24.14 40.56 17.34
C HIS A 152 25.02 40.15 16.13
N TRP A 153 25.23 41.11 15.23
CA TRP A 153 26.05 40.96 14.03
C TRP A 153 26.80 42.27 13.70
N GLY A 154 27.42 42.89 14.71
CA GLY A 154 28.24 44.10 14.58
C GLY A 154 27.48 45.39 14.24
N GLY A 155 26.14 45.40 14.42
CA GLY A 155 25.28 46.52 14.00
C GLY A 155 25.10 46.61 12.49
N THR A 156 25.40 45.53 11.75
CA THR A 156 25.28 45.47 10.29
C THR A 156 24.04 44.71 9.85
N ALA A 157 23.60 44.93 8.60
CA ALA A 157 22.42 44.24 8.07
C ALA A 157 22.61 42.71 8.12
N THR A 158 21.55 42.01 8.48
CA THR A 158 21.49 40.55 8.56
C THR A 158 21.95 39.91 7.25
N ASN A 159 22.82 38.91 7.36
CA ASN A 159 23.42 38.26 6.19
C ASN A 159 23.48 36.73 6.37
N PRO A 160 22.38 36.02 6.04
CA PRO A 160 22.33 34.57 6.14
C PRO A 160 23.45 33.86 5.35
N ILE A 161 23.87 34.40 4.22
CA ILE A 161 24.93 33.82 3.38
C ILE A 161 26.29 33.90 4.09
N GLN A 162 26.57 35.02 4.75
CA GLN A 162 27.81 35.18 5.52
C GLN A 162 27.83 34.26 6.75
N TYR A 163 26.71 34.15 7.47
CA TYR A 163 26.61 33.19 8.58
C TYR A 163 26.69 31.74 8.09
N ALA A 164 26.11 31.39 6.93
CA ALA A 164 26.28 30.08 6.32
C ALA A 164 27.75 29.77 6.01
N ALA A 165 28.53 30.75 5.52
CA ALA A 165 29.97 30.60 5.31
C ALA A 165 30.73 30.38 6.64
N LEU A 166 30.41 31.16 7.68
CA LEU A 166 30.97 31.00 9.02
C LEU A 166 30.65 29.62 9.59
N LEU A 167 29.39 29.19 9.52
CA LEU A 167 28.92 27.91 10.03
C LEU A 167 29.59 26.73 9.31
N ASN A 168 29.70 26.79 7.98
CA ASN A 168 30.38 25.77 7.18
C ASN A 168 31.87 25.64 7.55
N ALA A 169 32.59 26.76 7.60
CA ALA A 169 34.01 26.76 7.95
C ALA A 169 34.24 26.25 9.38
N THR A 170 33.43 26.72 10.33
CA THR A 170 33.52 26.36 11.74
C THR A 170 33.16 24.89 11.98
N SER A 171 32.08 24.40 11.37
CA SER A 171 31.67 22.99 11.44
C SER A 171 32.77 22.06 10.95
N ALA A 172 33.37 22.37 9.78
CA ALA A 172 34.47 21.59 9.24
C ALA A 172 35.70 21.60 10.17
N ALA A 173 36.06 22.77 10.71
CA ALA A 173 37.24 22.91 11.57
C ALA A 173 37.07 22.25 12.96
N ILE A 174 35.85 22.28 13.51
CA ILE A 174 35.52 21.55 14.75
C ILE A 174 35.57 20.05 14.48
N ARG A 175 34.91 19.55 13.42
CA ARG A 175 34.88 18.10 13.12
C ARG A 175 36.26 17.51 12.78
N ASP A 176 37.19 18.31 12.28
CA ASP A 176 38.58 17.91 12.09
C ASP A 176 39.32 17.73 13.43
N ALA A 177 39.00 18.56 14.43
CA ALA A 177 39.58 18.47 15.78
C ALA A 177 38.87 17.44 16.68
N ASP A 178 37.55 17.27 16.51
CA ASP A 178 36.65 16.41 17.26
C ASP A 178 35.68 15.71 16.30
N PRO A 179 36.03 14.49 15.82
CA PRO A 179 35.22 13.75 14.85
C PRO A 179 33.81 13.37 15.34
N ASP A 180 33.58 13.33 16.65
CA ASP A 180 32.31 12.97 17.27
C ASP A 180 31.42 14.19 17.59
N ALA A 181 31.90 15.40 17.24
CA ALA A 181 31.21 16.67 17.47
C ALA A 181 29.84 16.72 16.79
N ILE A 182 28.86 17.20 17.54
CA ILE A 182 27.51 17.50 17.08
C ILE A 182 27.35 19.01 16.98
N ILE A 183 27.09 19.50 15.77
CA ILE A 183 27.04 20.92 15.46
C ILE A 183 25.59 21.40 15.49
N ILE A 184 25.35 22.45 16.28
CA ILE A 184 24.05 23.11 16.42
C ILE A 184 24.14 24.48 15.77
N ALA A 185 23.32 24.73 14.74
CA ALA A 185 23.18 26.07 14.19
C ALA A 185 22.58 27.01 15.24
N GLY A 186 23.17 28.21 15.37
CA GLY A 186 22.84 29.22 16.36
C GLY A 186 21.34 29.49 16.54
N PRO A 187 20.89 29.77 17.77
CA PRO A 187 19.47 29.95 18.05
C PRO A 187 18.96 31.23 17.40
N LEU A 188 18.00 31.08 16.48
CA LEU A 188 17.42 32.22 15.78
C LEU A 188 16.43 32.96 16.69
N ALA A 189 16.55 34.29 16.75
CA ALA A 189 15.65 35.15 17.49
C ALA A 189 14.26 35.17 16.84
N PRO A 190 13.16 34.95 17.59
CA PRO A 190 11.83 35.03 17.05
C PRO A 190 11.43 36.49 16.78
N THR A 191 11.18 36.82 15.52
CA THR A 191 10.68 38.14 15.11
C THR A 191 9.69 38.00 13.95
N THR A 192 8.85 39.00 13.76
CA THR A 192 7.97 39.15 12.59
C THR A 192 8.56 40.05 11.51
N GLU A 193 9.76 40.60 11.77
CA GLU A 193 10.44 41.52 10.87
C GLU A 193 10.99 40.82 9.62
N THR A 194 11.01 41.55 8.51
CA THR A 194 11.53 41.09 7.21
C THR A 194 12.53 42.11 6.62
N GLY A 195 13.10 42.93 7.50
CA GLY A 195 13.96 44.05 7.15
C GLY A 195 15.44 43.68 7.10
N PRO A 196 16.31 44.62 6.69
CA PRO A 196 17.74 44.40 6.68
C PRO A 196 18.30 44.26 8.10
N ASP A 197 17.75 44.97 9.08
CA ASP A 197 18.28 44.97 10.45
C ASP A 197 17.86 43.71 11.23
N ASN A 198 16.65 43.19 11.00
CA ASN A 198 16.15 41.97 11.63
C ASN A 198 15.36 41.14 10.63
N LEU A 199 15.61 39.83 10.61
CA LEU A 199 14.94 38.89 9.72
C LEU A 199 14.29 37.77 10.52
N THR A 200 13.02 37.47 10.24
CA THR A 200 12.32 36.34 10.87
C THR A 200 13.09 35.04 10.67
N GLU A 201 13.14 34.26 11.73
CA GLU A 201 13.83 32.98 11.83
C GLU A 201 13.48 32.00 10.70
N THR A 202 12.25 32.06 10.18
CA THR A 202 11.82 31.19 9.07
C THR A 202 12.49 31.58 7.75
N LEU A 203 12.53 32.87 7.41
CA LEU A 203 13.21 33.37 6.22
C LEU A 203 14.73 33.26 6.35
N TYR A 204 15.26 33.47 7.56
CA TYR A 204 16.69 33.32 7.82
C TYR A 204 17.12 31.87 7.62
N LEU A 205 16.44 30.89 8.26
CA LEU A 205 16.73 29.47 8.09
C LEU A 205 16.55 29.00 6.64
N GLN A 206 15.52 29.48 5.95
CA GLN A 206 15.34 29.18 4.52
C GLN A 206 16.55 29.65 3.71
N SER A 207 17.02 30.87 3.97
CA SER A 207 18.20 31.43 3.29
C SER A 207 19.49 30.64 3.60
N LEU A 208 19.60 30.04 4.79
CA LEU A 208 20.72 29.13 5.12
C LEU A 208 20.69 27.85 4.28
N TYR A 209 19.52 27.25 4.11
CA TYR A 209 19.35 26.10 3.22
C TYR A 209 19.68 26.45 1.77
N GLU A 210 19.20 27.60 1.29
CA GLU A 210 19.49 28.10 -0.07
C GLU A 210 20.99 28.41 -0.28
N ALA A 211 21.70 28.79 0.80
CA ALA A 211 23.15 28.97 0.81
C ALA A 211 23.95 27.66 0.96
N GLY A 212 23.29 26.50 1.07
CA GLY A 212 23.94 25.19 1.16
C GLY A 212 24.47 24.84 2.57
N ALA A 213 23.97 25.46 3.62
CA ALA A 213 24.41 25.19 5.00
C ALA A 213 23.76 23.95 5.64
N GLY A 214 22.85 23.25 4.95
CA GLY A 214 22.11 22.12 5.50
C GLY A 214 23.00 21.01 6.05
N ASP A 215 24.11 20.70 5.39
CA ASP A 215 25.07 19.66 5.82
C ASP A 215 26.04 20.15 6.91
N ALA A 216 26.03 21.45 7.24
CA ALA A 216 26.93 22.05 8.23
C ALA A 216 26.50 21.73 9.66
N PHE A 217 25.21 21.49 9.90
CA PHE A 217 24.64 21.30 11.23
C PHE A 217 23.82 19.99 11.34
N ASP A 218 23.84 19.42 12.54
CA ASP A 218 23.04 18.26 12.91
C ASP A 218 21.70 18.68 13.55
N ILE A 219 21.66 19.87 14.14
CA ILE A 219 20.52 20.42 14.90
C ILE A 219 20.35 21.90 14.55
N VAL A 220 19.10 22.38 14.48
CA VAL A 220 18.79 23.82 14.47
C VAL A 220 18.35 24.25 15.86
N ALA A 221 18.92 25.33 16.40
CA ALA A 221 18.41 25.94 17.61
C ALA A 221 17.34 27.02 17.30
N ALA A 222 16.32 27.08 18.15
CA ALA A 222 15.25 28.07 18.11
C ALA A 222 15.09 28.73 19.48
N LYS A 223 14.43 29.89 19.56
CA LYS A 223 14.05 30.48 20.86
C LYS A 223 12.52 30.54 21.06
N PRO A 224 11.84 29.43 21.42
CA PRO A 224 10.39 29.40 21.63
C PRO A 224 9.98 30.11 22.92
N TYR A 225 9.98 31.44 22.94
CA TYR A 225 9.44 32.21 24.06
C TYR A 225 7.91 32.14 24.13
N GLY A 226 7.37 32.17 25.34
CA GLY A 226 5.91 32.17 25.54
C GLY A 226 5.23 33.50 25.24
N PHE A 227 5.99 34.60 25.30
CA PHE A 227 5.51 35.98 25.19
C PHE A 227 4.28 36.21 26.10
N ASP A 228 3.20 36.80 25.57
CA ASP A 228 1.98 37.12 26.32
C ASP A 228 0.97 35.97 26.40
N THR A 229 1.33 34.77 25.93
CA THR A 229 0.41 33.63 25.82
C THR A 229 0.85 32.44 26.65
N GLY A 230 -0.09 31.57 27.02
CA GLY A 230 0.23 30.32 27.72
C GLY A 230 0.81 29.25 26.78
N PRO A 231 1.46 28.21 27.33
CA PRO A 231 2.07 27.14 26.54
C PRO A 231 1.06 26.31 25.73
N GLU A 232 -0.23 26.37 26.03
CA GLU A 232 -1.29 25.65 25.31
C GLU A 232 -1.90 26.45 24.15
N ASP A 233 -1.41 27.66 23.86
CA ASP A 233 -1.81 28.40 22.66
C ASP A 233 -1.28 27.70 21.39
N ARG A 234 -2.17 27.01 20.67
CA ARG A 234 -1.85 26.24 19.45
C ARG A 234 -1.82 27.08 18.17
N ALA A 235 -2.03 28.40 18.25
CA ALA A 235 -1.91 29.24 17.07
C ALA A 235 -0.46 29.22 16.56
N VAL A 236 -0.26 28.81 15.31
CA VAL A 236 1.04 28.80 14.63
C VAL A 236 0.90 29.73 13.43
N ASP A 237 1.50 30.91 13.52
CA ASP A 237 1.37 31.97 12.52
C ASP A 237 2.66 32.79 12.43
N VAL A 238 3.04 33.20 11.22
CA VAL A 238 4.25 33.99 10.94
C VAL A 238 4.19 35.40 11.52
N ASP A 239 2.98 35.92 11.80
CA ASP A 239 2.78 37.25 12.40
C ASP A 239 2.56 37.18 13.92
N ARG A 240 2.65 35.99 14.53
CA ARG A 240 2.41 35.78 15.96
C ARG A 240 3.64 35.25 16.68
N LEU A 241 3.99 35.92 17.78
CA LEU A 241 5.04 35.51 18.70
C LEU A 241 4.40 34.72 19.86
N ASN A 242 4.70 33.42 19.95
CA ASN A 242 4.28 32.53 21.04
C ASN A 242 5.14 31.25 21.06
N PHE A 243 4.91 30.40 22.06
CA PHE A 243 5.65 29.14 22.24
C PHE A 243 5.52 28.19 21.03
N SER A 244 4.31 28.11 20.43
CA SER A 244 4.02 27.23 19.30
C SER A 244 4.67 27.67 17.98
N ARG A 245 5.14 28.92 17.87
CA ARG A 245 5.75 29.47 16.65
C ARG A 245 6.91 28.63 16.12
N THR A 246 7.67 27.97 16.99
CA THR A 246 8.79 27.11 16.61
C THR A 246 8.39 25.95 15.68
N ILE A 247 7.10 25.58 15.65
CA ILE A 247 6.56 24.60 14.70
C ILE A 247 6.76 25.06 13.24
N LEU A 248 6.81 26.37 12.96
CA LEU A 248 7.13 26.89 11.63
C LEU A 248 8.53 26.46 11.15
N LEU A 249 9.51 26.44 12.06
CA LEU A 249 10.86 25.97 11.72
C LEU A 249 10.86 24.46 11.46
N ARG A 250 10.08 23.71 12.24
CA ARG A 250 9.90 22.26 12.01
C ARG A 250 9.30 21.99 10.63
N GLU A 251 8.24 22.70 10.26
CA GLU A 251 7.59 22.58 8.95
C GLU A 251 8.52 22.97 7.80
N LEU A 252 9.33 24.02 7.98
CA LEU A 252 10.36 24.41 7.01
C LEU A 252 11.43 23.33 6.85
N MET A 253 11.98 22.80 7.94
CA MET A 253 12.98 21.71 7.87
C MET A 253 12.41 20.47 7.18
N GLN A 254 11.15 20.11 7.44
CA GLN A 254 10.47 19.02 6.73
C GLN A 254 10.36 19.29 5.23
N ALA A 255 10.00 20.52 4.84
CA ALA A 255 9.92 20.92 3.44
C ALA A 255 11.29 20.88 2.71
N GLN A 256 12.38 21.08 3.46
CA GLN A 256 13.77 21.00 2.95
C GLN A 256 14.35 19.56 2.98
N GLY A 257 13.61 18.56 3.45
CA GLY A 257 14.09 17.17 3.56
C GLY A 257 14.84 16.86 4.87
N ASP A 258 15.00 17.83 5.75
CA ASP A 258 15.73 17.74 7.03
C ASP A 258 14.82 17.45 8.23
N GLY A 259 13.62 16.94 7.98
CA GLY A 259 12.69 16.52 9.03
C GLY A 259 13.20 15.41 9.96
N HIS A 260 14.33 14.78 9.65
CA HIS A 260 14.97 13.77 10.49
C HIS A 260 15.91 14.39 11.55
N LYS A 261 16.25 15.68 11.44
CA LYS A 261 17.07 16.40 12.42
C LYS A 261 16.23 16.98 13.55
N ALA A 262 16.83 17.10 14.73
CA ALA A 262 16.18 17.69 15.89
C ALA A 262 16.20 19.23 15.83
N ILE A 263 15.27 19.83 16.58
CA ILE A 263 15.32 21.24 16.95
C ILE A 263 15.61 21.31 18.45
N TRP A 264 16.51 22.19 18.87
CA TRP A 264 16.74 22.47 20.29
C TRP A 264 16.22 23.87 20.63
N ALA A 265 15.70 24.06 21.84
CA ALA A 265 15.36 25.41 22.30
C ALA A 265 16.61 26.03 22.96
N GLY A 266 17.27 26.95 22.25
CA GLY A 266 18.43 27.66 22.75
C GLY A 266 18.08 28.60 23.92
N ASN A 267 16.90 29.20 23.89
CA ASN A 267 16.33 29.97 24.99
C ASN A 267 14.81 29.83 24.97
N TRP A 268 14.17 29.70 26.12
CA TRP A 268 12.71 29.71 26.23
C TRP A 268 12.26 30.09 27.63
N GLY A 269 11.00 30.47 27.78
CA GLY A 269 10.39 30.79 29.07
C GLY A 269 9.40 31.95 29.00
N TRP A 270 8.98 32.40 30.18
CA TRP A 270 8.11 33.55 30.40
C TRP A 270 8.80 34.56 31.30
N ASN A 271 8.66 35.84 31.00
CA ASN A 271 9.28 36.91 31.78
C ASN A 271 8.34 37.35 32.93
N SER A 272 8.87 37.45 34.15
CA SER A 272 8.11 37.83 35.35
C SER A 272 8.84 38.89 36.19
N LEU A 273 8.86 40.13 35.69
CA LEU A 273 9.41 41.27 36.45
C LEU A 273 8.70 41.46 37.79
N PRO A 274 9.44 41.82 38.87
CA PRO A 274 8.88 42.00 40.19
C PRO A 274 7.90 43.18 40.25
N ASN A 275 6.96 43.12 41.21
CA ASN A 275 6.04 44.23 41.46
C ASN A 275 6.81 45.51 41.81
N GLY A 276 6.54 46.60 41.08
CA GLY A 276 7.22 47.87 41.29
C GLY A 276 8.56 48.01 40.55
N TRP A 277 8.83 47.16 39.54
CA TRP A 277 9.98 47.29 38.64
C TRP A 277 10.17 48.72 38.10
N LEU A 278 11.40 49.23 38.23
CA LEU A 278 11.79 50.59 37.80
C LEU A 278 12.77 50.59 36.61
N GLY A 279 13.19 49.42 36.15
CA GLY A 279 14.09 49.26 35.00
C GLY A 279 13.36 49.30 33.65
N GLU A 280 14.01 48.80 32.60
CA GLU A 280 13.42 48.78 31.26
C GLU A 280 12.27 47.76 31.17
N PRO A 281 11.21 48.03 30.37
CA PRO A 281 10.11 47.08 30.21
C PRO A 281 10.54 45.82 29.45
N SER A 282 9.90 44.69 29.74
CA SER A 282 10.12 43.44 29.01
C SER A 282 9.57 43.52 27.58
N ILE A 283 10.40 43.11 26.61
CA ILE A 283 9.99 42.90 25.21
C ILE A 283 9.43 41.47 24.97
N TRP A 284 9.57 40.57 25.95
CA TRP A 284 9.14 39.17 25.86
C TRP A 284 7.79 38.92 26.54
N GLY A 285 6.94 39.95 26.61
CA GLY A 285 5.72 39.93 27.42
C GLY A 285 6.01 39.98 28.93
N GLN A 286 4.95 39.92 29.73
CA GLN A 286 5.05 39.98 31.19
C GLN A 286 3.98 39.10 31.85
N THR A 287 4.38 38.31 32.84
CA THR A 287 3.47 37.47 33.64
C THR A 287 3.78 37.55 35.13
N SER A 288 2.95 36.93 35.98
CA SER A 288 3.24 36.78 37.41
C SER A 288 4.24 35.65 37.63
N GLU A 289 5.00 35.71 38.74
CA GLU A 289 5.94 34.63 39.08
C GLU A 289 5.24 33.26 39.19
N ALA A 290 4.04 33.22 39.80
CA ALA A 290 3.25 31.98 39.88
C ALA A 290 2.86 31.44 38.48
N ASN A 291 2.49 32.32 37.55
CA ASN A 291 2.18 31.90 36.18
C ASN A 291 3.44 31.50 35.40
N GLN A 292 4.60 32.12 35.66
CA GLN A 292 5.87 31.69 35.09
C GLN A 292 6.18 30.24 35.49
N ALA A 293 6.03 29.90 36.76
CA ALA A 293 6.23 28.53 37.25
C ALA A 293 5.27 27.53 36.58
N VAL A 294 3.96 27.84 36.56
CA VAL A 294 2.94 26.98 35.92
C VAL A 294 3.19 26.81 34.42
N ASN A 295 3.45 27.91 33.71
CA ASN A 295 3.67 27.88 32.27
C ASN A 295 4.95 27.12 31.91
N THR A 296 6.02 27.27 32.70
CA THR A 296 7.30 26.58 32.45
C THR A 296 7.15 25.07 32.55
N VAL A 297 6.48 24.57 33.60
CA VAL A 297 6.22 23.13 33.76
C VAL A 297 5.31 22.61 32.64
N ALA A 298 4.19 23.31 32.35
CA ALA A 298 3.25 22.89 31.32
C ALA A 298 3.85 22.89 29.91
N ALA A 299 4.76 23.83 29.60
CA ALA A 299 5.49 23.87 28.34
C ALA A 299 6.42 22.67 28.16
N LEU A 300 7.18 22.31 29.20
CA LEU A 300 8.05 21.14 29.18
C LEU A 300 7.23 19.85 29.02
N GLU A 301 6.12 19.72 29.73
CA GLU A 301 5.20 18.59 29.61
C GLU A 301 4.60 18.51 28.19
N ARG A 302 4.17 19.64 27.62
CA ARG A 302 3.67 19.69 26.24
C ARG A 302 4.74 19.29 25.23
N ALA A 303 5.95 19.85 25.33
CA ALA A 303 7.06 19.49 24.43
C ALA A 303 7.37 17.98 24.48
N ARG A 304 7.38 17.37 25.67
CA ARG A 304 7.58 15.92 25.85
C ARG A 304 6.47 15.07 25.23
N ARG A 305 5.22 15.54 25.27
CA ARG A 305 4.07 14.80 24.70
C ARG A 305 3.94 14.96 23.19
N GLU A 306 4.23 16.16 22.69
CA GLU A 306 3.83 16.57 21.35
C GLU A 306 5.00 16.69 20.39
N TRP A 307 6.21 16.98 20.88
CA TRP A 307 7.35 17.35 20.05
C TRP A 307 8.51 16.36 20.25
N PRO A 308 8.39 15.09 19.82
CA PRO A 308 9.49 14.14 19.88
C PRO A 308 10.72 14.59 19.07
N TRP A 309 10.54 15.52 18.13
CA TRP A 309 11.60 16.16 17.37
C TRP A 309 12.32 17.30 18.12
N MET A 310 11.77 17.77 19.25
CA MET A 310 12.43 18.74 20.13
C MET A 310 13.42 18.00 21.02
N GLY A 311 14.66 18.48 21.09
CA GLY A 311 15.71 17.94 21.96
C GLY A 311 15.85 18.70 23.28
N VAL A 312 17.03 19.22 23.59
CA VAL A 312 17.24 20.00 24.82
C VAL A 312 16.51 21.34 24.73
N LEU A 313 15.79 21.70 25.79
CA LEU A 313 15.20 23.01 25.97
C LEU A 313 15.91 23.79 27.06
N PHE A 314 16.84 24.66 26.68
CA PHE A 314 17.58 25.52 27.61
C PHE A 314 16.71 26.67 28.10
N LEU A 315 16.20 26.56 29.33
CA LEU A 315 15.44 27.62 29.97
C LEU A 315 16.29 28.89 30.09
N GLU A 316 15.69 30.06 29.96
CA GLU A 316 16.38 31.30 29.57
C GLU A 316 17.56 31.73 30.45
N ASN A 317 17.50 31.59 31.78
CA ASN A 317 18.68 31.69 32.66
C ASN A 317 18.45 31.18 34.10
N TRP A 318 19.52 30.73 34.76
CA TRP A 318 19.58 30.65 36.24
C TRP A 318 19.58 32.06 36.84
N GLU A 319 20.62 32.83 36.51
CA GLU A 319 20.76 34.27 36.72
C GLU A 319 21.38 34.88 35.45
N PRO A 320 20.99 36.08 35.00
CA PRO A 320 21.54 36.70 33.81
C PRO A 320 22.83 37.48 34.13
N ASN A 321 23.79 37.47 33.22
CA ASN A 321 24.90 38.43 33.24
C ASN A 321 24.45 39.78 32.63
N ALA A 322 23.62 40.52 33.36
CA ALA A 322 23.06 41.80 32.92
C ALA A 322 22.89 42.80 34.08
N PRO A 323 22.91 44.13 33.81
CA PRO A 323 22.62 45.16 34.81
C PRO A 323 21.28 44.92 35.53
N ALA A 324 21.17 45.36 36.79
CA ALA A 324 20.00 45.09 37.64
C ALA A 324 18.69 45.73 37.16
N ASP A 325 18.75 46.68 36.23
CA ASP A 325 17.60 47.32 35.57
C ASP A 325 17.24 46.70 34.21
N ASN A 326 17.93 45.63 33.80
CA ASN A 326 17.66 44.92 32.56
C ASN A 326 16.48 43.93 32.72
N PRO A 327 15.54 43.88 31.77
CA PRO A 327 14.35 43.05 31.88
C PRO A 327 14.62 41.55 31.83
N ARG A 328 15.82 41.11 31.40
CA ARG A 328 16.24 39.69 31.41
C ARG A 328 16.24 39.09 32.83
N TRP A 329 16.35 39.91 33.88
CA TRP A 329 16.15 39.48 35.26
C TRP A 329 14.76 38.87 35.52
N GLY A 330 13.75 39.24 34.72
CA GLY A 330 12.43 38.63 34.80
C GLY A 330 12.39 37.13 34.44
N PHE A 331 13.40 36.60 33.75
CA PHE A 331 13.50 35.18 33.42
C PHE A 331 14.23 34.33 34.45
N SER A 332 15.01 34.96 35.34
CA SER A 332 15.79 34.23 36.34
C SER A 332 14.89 33.31 37.16
N ILE A 333 15.41 32.11 37.45
CA ILE A 333 14.75 31.12 38.32
C ILE A 333 15.46 30.93 39.66
N ALA A 334 16.66 31.48 39.84
CA ALA A 334 17.43 31.36 41.07
C ALA A 334 16.65 31.91 42.29
N GLY A 335 16.40 31.05 43.28
CA GLY A 335 15.63 31.42 44.47
C GLY A 335 14.16 31.77 44.23
N ARG A 336 13.58 31.36 43.08
CA ARG A 336 12.19 31.66 42.71
C ARG A 336 11.33 30.40 42.63
N SER A 337 10.01 30.59 42.71
CA SER A 337 9.03 29.48 42.69
C SER A 337 9.08 28.61 41.43
N THR A 338 9.62 29.11 40.31
CA THR A 338 9.85 28.31 39.10
C THR A 338 10.85 27.17 39.32
N ALA A 339 11.94 27.40 40.07
CA ALA A 339 12.93 26.35 40.37
C ALA A 339 12.30 25.25 41.24
N ASP A 340 11.55 25.63 42.28
CA ASP A 340 10.83 24.68 43.14
C ASP A 340 9.81 23.85 42.36
N ALA A 341 9.05 24.50 41.46
CA ALA A 341 8.06 23.82 40.62
C ALA A 341 8.71 22.80 39.65
N LEU A 342 9.86 23.15 39.08
CA LEU A 342 10.63 22.25 38.21
C LEU A 342 11.20 21.06 38.99
N ALA A 343 11.82 21.29 40.15
CA ALA A 343 12.33 20.22 41.00
C ALA A 343 11.21 19.26 41.42
N ALA A 344 10.05 19.79 41.82
CA ALA A 344 8.88 18.98 42.17
C ALA A 344 8.37 18.18 40.95
N TYR A 345 8.30 18.79 39.77
CA TYR A 345 7.87 18.12 38.54
C TYR A 345 8.83 16.99 38.13
N LEU A 346 10.13 17.26 38.11
CA LEU A 346 11.18 16.31 37.73
C LEU A 346 11.24 15.13 38.71
N THR A 347 11.16 15.39 40.02
CA THR A 347 11.12 14.35 41.06
C THR A 347 9.87 13.48 40.95
N ALA A 348 8.75 14.03 40.49
CA ALA A 348 7.50 13.31 40.32
C ALA A 348 7.45 12.45 39.04
N GLN A 349 8.39 12.62 38.09
CA GLN A 349 8.39 11.82 36.87
C GLN A 349 8.92 10.41 37.14
N PRO A 350 8.17 9.35 36.78
CA PRO A 350 8.67 7.99 36.86
C PRO A 350 9.87 7.83 35.91
N PRO A 351 11.05 7.43 36.40
CA PRO A 351 12.24 7.30 35.56
C PRO A 351 12.08 6.16 34.54
N ASP A 352 11.22 5.17 34.83
CA ASP A 352 10.93 4.00 34.01
C ASP A 352 9.81 4.24 32.98
N LEU A 353 9.50 5.49 32.61
CA LEU A 353 8.42 5.79 31.67
C LEU A 353 8.91 6.56 30.45
N ALA A 354 8.88 5.90 29.29
CA ALA A 354 9.19 6.51 28.01
C ALA A 354 8.08 7.46 27.53
N MET A 355 8.45 8.68 27.13
CA MET A 355 7.53 9.68 26.56
C MET A 355 7.36 9.50 25.04
N PRO A 356 6.35 10.11 24.40
CA PRO A 356 6.18 10.03 22.95
C PRO A 356 7.46 10.34 22.16
N GLY A 357 7.76 9.49 21.17
CA GLY A 357 9.04 9.47 20.47
C GLY A 357 9.52 8.07 20.13
N PHE A 358 10.65 7.98 19.45
CA PHE A 358 11.36 6.73 19.21
C PHE A 358 12.42 6.51 20.28
N HIS A 359 12.50 5.28 20.78
CA HIS A 359 13.45 4.85 21.81
C HIS A 359 14.20 3.62 21.28
N PRO A 360 15.53 3.69 21.08
CA PRO A 360 16.32 2.55 20.65
C PRO A 360 16.33 1.47 21.73
N ALA A 361 16.49 0.21 21.33
CA ALA A 361 16.61 -0.89 22.28
C ALA A 361 17.89 -0.75 23.13
N ASP A 362 17.74 -0.49 24.44
CA ASP A 362 18.87 -0.30 25.36
C ASP A 362 18.56 -0.90 26.73
N ALA A 363 19.38 -1.87 27.17
CA ALA A 363 19.24 -2.52 28.48
C ALA A 363 19.47 -1.57 29.68
N ARG A 364 20.08 -0.40 29.46
CA ARG A 364 20.35 0.59 30.50
C ARG A 364 19.19 1.56 30.70
N ASP A 365 18.27 1.63 29.74
CA ASP A 365 17.09 2.48 29.84
C ASP A 365 16.08 1.83 30.81
N PRO A 366 15.77 2.47 31.95
CA PRO A 366 14.86 1.91 32.96
C PRO A 366 13.43 1.69 32.43
N SER A 367 13.03 2.36 31.35
CA SER A 367 11.74 2.12 30.70
C SER A 367 11.68 0.79 29.94
N GLN A 368 12.82 0.11 29.78
CA GLN A 368 12.97 -1.14 29.04
C GLN A 368 13.55 -2.23 29.95
N GLN A 369 12.73 -3.22 30.29
CA GLN A 369 13.13 -4.32 31.17
C GLN A 369 13.24 -5.60 30.35
N PHE A 370 14.46 -5.94 29.96
CA PHE A 370 14.78 -7.16 29.23
C PHE A 370 14.95 -8.35 30.18
N SER A 371 14.48 -9.52 29.76
CA SER A 371 14.56 -10.79 30.48
C SER A 371 14.93 -11.91 29.51
N GLY A 372 15.91 -12.72 29.87
CA GLY A 372 16.43 -13.80 29.02
C GLY A 372 17.85 -13.51 28.53
N GLU A 373 18.22 -14.08 27.39
CA GLU A 373 19.60 -14.07 26.87
C GLU A 373 19.80 -13.04 25.74
N TRP A 374 19.22 -11.85 25.87
CA TRP A 374 19.33 -10.79 24.86
C TRP A 374 20.77 -10.29 24.68
N GLU A 375 21.17 -10.05 23.43
CA GLU A 375 22.42 -9.37 23.07
C GLU A 375 22.14 -7.94 22.56
N PHE A 376 23.10 -7.03 22.71
CA PHE A 376 22.90 -5.60 22.38
C PHE A 376 24.05 -5.05 21.53
N SER A 377 23.69 -4.26 20.53
CA SER A 377 24.60 -3.53 19.64
C SER A 377 24.12 -2.08 19.50
N PRO A 378 25.01 -1.08 19.65
CA PRO A 378 24.68 0.31 19.34
C PRO A 378 24.26 0.54 17.88
N GLU A 379 24.70 -0.32 16.96
CA GLU A 379 24.42 -0.19 15.52
C GLU A 379 23.16 -0.96 15.09
N PHE A 380 22.87 -2.08 15.75
CA PHE A 380 21.83 -3.02 15.30
C PHE A 380 20.67 -3.22 16.28
N GLY A 381 20.72 -2.60 17.47
CA GLY A 381 19.70 -2.76 18.51
C GLY A 381 19.89 -4.03 19.32
N ALA A 382 18.80 -4.74 19.60
CA ALA A 382 18.77 -5.94 20.42
C ALA A 382 18.52 -7.21 19.60
N ASP A 383 19.29 -8.25 19.89
CA ASP A 383 19.16 -9.57 19.30
C ASP A 383 18.59 -10.59 20.30
N ILE A 384 17.78 -11.50 19.76
CA ILE A 384 17.08 -12.54 20.52
C ILE A 384 18.07 -13.68 20.77
N GLY A 385 18.32 -14.09 22.03
CA GLY A 385 19.21 -15.21 22.33
C GLY A 385 18.53 -16.57 22.35
N GLN A 386 17.29 -16.64 22.82
CA GLN A 386 16.46 -17.84 22.84
C GLN A 386 14.95 -17.55 22.71
N SER A 387 14.15 -18.57 22.41
CA SER A 387 12.68 -18.39 22.46
C SER A 387 12.22 -18.27 23.91
N GLY A 388 11.31 -17.32 24.17
CA GLY A 388 10.87 -16.97 25.52
C GLY A 388 11.60 -15.75 26.10
N ASP A 389 12.65 -15.27 25.44
CA ASP A 389 13.23 -13.95 25.74
C ASP A 389 12.14 -12.88 25.63
N ALA A 390 12.10 -11.99 26.61
CA ALA A 390 11.04 -11.02 26.75
C ALA A 390 11.57 -9.63 27.04
N VAL A 391 10.83 -8.61 26.64
CA VAL A 391 11.09 -7.23 27.01
C VAL A 391 9.79 -6.52 27.36
N ARG A 392 9.83 -5.73 28.43
CA ARG A 392 8.74 -4.86 28.85
C ARG A 392 9.13 -3.41 28.63
N PHE A 393 8.31 -2.69 27.87
CA PHE A 393 8.41 -1.26 27.65
C PHE A 393 7.30 -0.53 28.41
N SER A 394 7.69 0.33 29.34
CA SER A 394 6.78 1.21 30.07
C SER A 394 6.76 2.57 29.38
N PHE A 395 5.56 3.03 28.97
CA PHE A 395 5.46 4.25 28.17
C PHE A 395 4.22 5.09 28.47
N TRP A 396 4.28 6.38 28.16
CA TRP A 396 3.13 7.30 28.15
C TRP A 396 2.74 7.64 26.71
N GLY A 397 1.50 7.37 26.30
CA GLY A 397 1.06 7.70 24.94
C GLY A 397 -0.34 7.18 24.60
N THR A 398 -0.70 7.26 23.32
CA THR A 398 -1.98 6.73 22.79
C THR A 398 -1.78 5.61 21.78
N ASP A 399 -0.55 5.44 21.30
CA ASP A 399 -0.22 4.56 20.21
C ASP A 399 1.18 3.98 20.44
N ALA A 400 1.40 2.73 20.08
CA ALA A 400 2.69 2.07 20.21
C ALA A 400 3.01 1.24 18.98
N GLY A 401 4.28 1.25 18.60
CA GLY A 401 4.86 0.37 17.59
C GLY A 401 6.25 -0.09 17.97
N VAL A 402 6.70 -1.12 17.26
CA VAL A 402 8.02 -1.72 17.45
C VAL A 402 8.75 -1.63 16.13
N ARG A 403 9.98 -1.13 16.15
CA ARG A 403 10.84 -1.08 14.99
C ARG A 403 11.65 -2.37 14.93
N VAL A 404 11.42 -3.14 13.88
CA VAL A 404 11.95 -4.50 13.73
C VAL A 404 12.63 -4.67 12.38
N ARG A 405 13.60 -5.57 12.34
CA ARG A 405 14.17 -6.05 11.07
C ARG A 405 13.26 -7.10 10.45
N ARG A 406 12.92 -6.90 9.17
CA ARG A 406 12.13 -7.82 8.35
C ARG A 406 13.02 -8.42 7.26
N ALA A 407 13.26 -9.73 7.31
CA ALA A 407 14.03 -10.45 6.28
C ALA A 407 13.54 -11.90 6.10
N ASP A 408 14.23 -12.71 5.28
CA ASP A 408 13.88 -14.13 5.02
C ASP A 408 14.31 -15.07 6.16
N PHE A 409 13.83 -14.79 7.38
CA PHE A 409 13.96 -15.67 8.54
C PHE A 409 12.62 -15.88 9.25
N ARG A 410 12.50 -17.01 9.96
CA ARG A 410 11.32 -17.32 10.78
C ARG A 410 11.52 -16.79 12.19
N ALA A 411 10.83 -15.71 12.51
CA ALA A 411 10.68 -15.22 13.88
C ALA A 411 9.38 -14.46 14.05
N ARG A 412 8.94 -14.30 15.30
CA ARG A 412 7.82 -13.44 15.66
C ARG A 412 7.90 -12.97 17.11
N PHE A 413 7.24 -11.86 17.39
CA PHE A 413 6.95 -11.43 18.75
C PHE A 413 5.48 -11.70 19.10
N TYR A 414 5.23 -12.25 20.28
CA TYR A 414 3.91 -12.21 20.90
C TYR A 414 3.81 -10.94 21.73
N VAL A 415 2.75 -10.18 21.49
CA VAL A 415 2.68 -8.80 21.96
C VAL A 415 1.44 -8.59 22.81
N THR A 416 1.64 -8.00 23.99
CA THR A 416 0.53 -7.55 24.84
C THR A 416 0.68 -6.09 25.22
N ILE A 417 -0.46 -5.43 25.42
CA ILE A 417 -0.58 -4.09 26.00
C ILE A 417 -1.41 -4.23 27.26
N ASP A 418 -0.85 -3.83 28.40
CA ASP A 418 -1.50 -3.92 29.72
C ASP A 418 -2.03 -5.34 30.03
N GLY A 419 -1.26 -6.36 29.63
CA GLY A 419 -1.59 -7.78 29.80
C GLY A 419 -2.70 -8.30 28.88
N ARG A 420 -3.16 -7.50 27.91
CA ARG A 420 -4.14 -7.92 26.89
C ARG A 420 -3.48 -8.04 25.51
N PRO A 421 -3.97 -8.92 24.62
CA PRO A 421 -3.45 -9.00 23.25
C PRO A 421 -3.45 -7.63 22.57
N ALA A 422 -2.33 -7.28 21.92
CA ALA A 422 -2.18 -6.01 21.21
C ALA A 422 -3.29 -5.83 20.16
N ASN A 423 -3.91 -4.65 20.12
CA ASN A 423 -5.13 -4.41 19.33
C ASN A 423 -4.88 -4.05 17.86
N ALA A 424 -3.62 -3.93 17.43
CA ALA A 424 -3.26 -3.64 16.03
C ALA A 424 -2.67 -4.84 15.28
N LEU A 425 -2.54 -6.00 15.94
CA LEU A 425 -1.95 -7.20 15.40
C LEU A 425 -2.98 -8.32 15.19
N PRO A 426 -2.77 -9.20 14.19
CA PRO A 426 -3.55 -10.42 14.07
C PRO A 426 -3.28 -11.34 15.27
N GLN A 427 -4.15 -12.33 15.47
CA GLN A 427 -4.01 -13.33 16.52
C GLN A 427 -3.79 -14.73 15.93
N ASP A 428 -2.88 -15.49 16.53
CA ASP A 428 -2.69 -16.92 16.27
C ASP A 428 -3.03 -17.77 17.50
N GLU A 429 -2.68 -19.07 17.49
CA GLU A 429 -2.89 -19.99 18.61
C GLU A 429 -2.26 -19.56 19.96
N ASN A 430 -1.32 -18.62 19.96
CA ASN A 430 -0.56 -18.20 21.14
C ASN A 430 -0.83 -16.73 21.56
N GLY A 431 -1.48 -15.92 20.73
CA GLY A 431 -1.88 -14.56 21.07
C GLY A 431 -1.77 -13.57 19.91
N ALA A 432 -1.74 -12.27 20.22
CA ALA A 432 -1.45 -11.23 19.24
C ALA A 432 0.00 -11.33 18.77
N THR A 433 0.21 -11.39 17.46
CA THR A 433 1.46 -11.84 16.86
C THR A 433 1.99 -10.85 15.84
N LEU A 434 3.27 -10.50 15.96
CA LEU A 434 4.02 -9.74 14.98
C LEU A 434 5.03 -10.66 14.31
N VAL A 435 4.69 -11.13 13.10
CA VAL A 435 5.59 -11.93 12.25
C VAL A 435 6.75 -11.04 11.81
N LEU A 436 8.00 -11.51 11.90
CA LEU A 436 9.18 -10.74 11.48
C LEU A 436 9.69 -11.12 10.10
N THR A 437 9.12 -12.15 9.49
CA THR A 437 9.48 -12.53 8.13
C THR A 437 9.04 -11.47 7.15
N SER A 438 9.92 -11.12 6.23
CA SER A 438 9.60 -10.23 5.11
C SER A 438 8.49 -10.85 4.22
N PRO A 439 7.47 -10.05 3.82
CA PRO A 439 6.50 -10.43 2.80
C PRO A 439 7.16 -10.85 1.47
N ASP A 440 8.29 -10.22 1.12
CA ASP A 440 9.12 -10.57 -0.03
C ASP A 440 10.45 -11.17 0.46
N PRO A 441 10.75 -12.46 0.18
CA PRO A 441 11.98 -13.12 0.65
C PRO A 441 13.28 -12.47 0.15
N THR A 442 13.22 -11.58 -0.83
CA THR A 442 14.41 -10.89 -1.36
C THR A 442 14.72 -9.57 -0.67
N GLN A 443 13.86 -9.12 0.25
CA GLN A 443 14.01 -7.85 0.95
C GLN A 443 14.51 -8.05 2.39
N ASP A 444 15.36 -7.13 2.83
CA ASP A 444 15.88 -7.00 4.19
C ASP A 444 15.82 -5.52 4.57
N TYR A 445 14.96 -5.17 5.52
CA TYR A 445 14.68 -3.77 5.86
C TYR A 445 14.21 -3.62 7.31
N LEU A 446 14.36 -2.42 7.86
CA LEU A 446 13.74 -2.02 9.12
C LEU A 446 12.35 -1.45 8.85
N SER A 447 11.36 -1.86 9.64
CA SER A 447 10.03 -1.26 9.63
C SER A 447 9.50 -1.03 11.04
N THR A 448 8.82 0.11 11.22
CA THR A 448 8.07 0.40 12.45
C THR A 448 6.67 -0.18 12.33
N GLU A 449 6.42 -1.25 13.05
CA GLU A 449 5.18 -2.02 13.00
C GLU A 449 4.24 -1.60 14.12
N TRP A 450 3.00 -1.29 13.76
CA TRP A 450 1.98 -0.94 14.73
C TRP A 450 1.61 -2.13 15.59
N VAL A 451 1.73 -1.99 16.91
CA VAL A 451 1.29 -3.02 17.87
C VAL A 451 0.06 -2.58 18.65
N ALA A 452 -0.09 -1.27 18.90
CA ALA A 452 -1.24 -0.70 19.59
C ALA A 452 -1.71 0.60 18.95
N ARG A 453 -3.03 0.79 18.92
CA ARG A 453 -3.68 2.02 18.43
C ARG A 453 -4.81 2.48 19.33
N ASN A 454 -5.00 3.79 19.44
CA ASN A 454 -6.12 4.41 20.16
C ASN A 454 -6.25 3.96 21.62
N LEU A 455 -5.12 3.84 22.32
CA LEU A 455 -5.09 3.67 23.77
C LEU A 455 -5.57 4.97 24.46
N PRO A 456 -6.17 4.88 25.66
CA PRO A 456 -6.43 6.07 26.48
C PRO A 456 -5.12 6.84 26.73
N PRO A 457 -5.09 8.18 26.66
CA PRO A 457 -3.87 8.91 27.00
C PRO A 457 -3.42 8.62 28.44
N GLY A 458 -2.23 8.05 28.60
CA GLY A 458 -1.73 7.65 29.92
C GLY A 458 -0.55 6.68 29.87
N PRO A 459 -0.12 6.18 31.04
CA PRO A 459 0.91 5.16 31.14
C PRO A 459 0.37 3.78 30.74
N HIS A 460 1.19 3.01 30.03
CA HIS A 460 0.92 1.67 29.52
C HIS A 460 2.16 0.78 29.60
N ILE A 461 1.95 -0.54 29.59
CA ILE A 461 3.02 -1.53 29.50
C ILE A 461 2.85 -2.33 28.21
N LEU A 462 3.85 -2.25 27.33
CA LEU A 462 4.01 -3.10 26.16
C LEU A 462 4.96 -4.26 26.51
N GLU A 463 4.52 -5.49 26.37
CA GLU A 463 5.35 -6.68 26.58
C GLU A 463 5.51 -7.44 25.26
N LEU A 464 6.76 -7.70 24.86
CA LEU A 464 7.14 -8.55 23.74
C LEU A 464 7.73 -9.85 24.26
N VAL A 465 7.28 -10.98 23.72
CA VAL A 465 7.89 -12.29 23.96
C VAL A 465 8.34 -12.88 22.63
N ALA A 466 9.64 -13.13 22.50
CA ALA A 466 10.30 -13.61 21.30
C ALA A 466 10.01 -15.10 21.06
N ALA A 467 9.73 -15.43 19.81
CA ALA A 467 9.67 -16.79 19.31
C ALA A 467 10.57 -16.92 18.07
N ARG A 468 11.77 -17.48 18.29
CA ARG A 468 12.90 -17.60 17.34
C ARG A 468 13.46 -16.23 16.92
N GLY A 469 14.38 -16.23 15.94
CA GLY A 469 15.01 -15.00 15.43
C GLY A 469 16.42 -14.74 15.94
N TRP A 470 17.11 -15.77 16.39
CA TRP A 470 18.48 -15.71 16.90
C TRP A 470 19.49 -15.31 15.83
N ASP A 471 20.47 -14.50 16.21
CA ASP A 471 21.50 -13.92 15.35
C ASP A 471 20.92 -13.06 14.22
N GLN A 472 19.74 -12.45 14.42
CA GLN A 472 19.05 -11.67 13.39
C GLN A 472 18.96 -10.17 13.67
N TRP A 473 19.31 -9.69 14.87
CA TRP A 473 19.15 -8.29 15.28
C TRP A 473 17.73 -7.80 15.03
N ALA A 474 16.78 -8.55 15.59
CA ALA A 474 15.38 -8.47 15.21
C ALA A 474 14.67 -7.22 15.73
N LEU A 475 15.17 -6.60 16.81
CA LEU A 475 14.54 -5.48 17.51
C LEU A 475 15.46 -4.26 17.53
N ASP A 476 15.09 -3.22 16.77
CA ASP A 476 15.83 -1.95 16.73
C ASP A 476 15.41 -1.01 17.87
N GLY A 477 14.12 -1.02 18.22
CA GLY A 477 13.58 -0.20 19.30
C GLY A 477 12.05 -0.14 19.27
N PHE A 478 11.47 0.82 19.99
CA PHE A 478 10.04 1.03 20.02
C PHE A 478 9.68 2.51 19.82
N SER A 479 8.49 2.74 19.27
CA SER A 479 8.00 4.08 18.93
C SER A 479 6.65 4.32 19.58
N ILE A 480 6.50 5.50 20.17
CA ILE A 480 5.31 5.90 20.91
C ILE A 480 4.69 7.11 20.22
N GLY A 481 3.43 6.96 19.82
CA GLY A 481 2.63 8.05 19.27
C GLY A 481 1.73 8.70 20.32
N TYR A 482 1.39 9.97 20.08
CA TYR A 482 0.41 10.71 20.87
C TYR A 482 -0.63 11.37 19.96
N ARG A 483 -1.90 11.22 20.31
CA ARG A 483 -3.02 11.92 19.68
C ARG A 483 -3.77 12.74 20.73
N PRO A 484 -3.91 14.06 20.53
CA PRO A 484 -4.68 14.92 21.41
C PRO A 484 -6.13 14.48 21.55
N ALA A 485 -6.69 14.66 22.75
CA ALA A 485 -8.10 14.42 22.96
C ALA A 485 -8.95 15.36 22.07
N GLY A 486 -9.99 14.80 21.45
CA GLY A 486 -10.93 15.58 20.63
C GLY A 486 -10.61 15.61 19.14
N THR A 487 -9.51 15.07 18.65
CA THR A 487 -9.31 14.86 17.20
C THR A 487 -10.41 13.97 16.62
N THR A 488 -10.73 14.16 15.34
CA THR A 488 -11.76 13.39 14.65
C THR A 488 -11.41 11.90 14.67
N GLN A 489 -12.41 11.06 14.90
CA GLN A 489 -12.23 9.61 14.83
C GLN A 489 -11.84 9.19 13.40
N PRO A 490 -10.82 8.33 13.21
CA PRO A 490 -10.28 8.01 11.88
C PRO A 490 -11.29 7.46 10.87
N TRP A 491 -12.42 6.89 11.33
CA TRP A 491 -13.45 6.32 10.45
C TRP A 491 -14.43 7.37 9.87
N ILE A 492 -14.48 8.58 10.42
CA ILE A 492 -15.46 9.61 10.02
C ILE A 492 -15.17 10.17 8.61
N PRO A 493 -13.93 10.61 8.25
CA PRO A 493 -13.68 11.12 6.91
C PRO A 493 -13.95 10.11 5.78
N PRO A 494 -13.53 8.83 5.88
CA PRO A 494 -13.89 7.81 4.90
C PRO A 494 -15.41 7.59 4.77
N ALA A 495 -16.15 7.60 5.88
CA ALA A 495 -17.61 7.47 5.85
C ALA A 495 -18.29 8.64 5.12
N LEU A 496 -17.81 9.88 5.34
CA LEU A 496 -18.29 11.05 4.61
C LEU A 496 -17.92 10.99 3.13
N ALA A 497 -16.72 10.54 2.77
CA ALA A 497 -16.31 10.36 1.37
C ALA A 497 -17.16 9.30 0.66
N ALA A 498 -17.49 8.19 1.34
CA ALA A 498 -18.42 7.19 0.81
C ALA A 498 -19.81 7.78 0.57
N LEU A 499 -20.32 8.63 1.47
CA LEU A 499 -21.59 9.34 1.28
C LEU A 499 -21.53 10.30 0.08
N VAL A 500 -20.41 11.01 -0.14
CA VAL A 500 -20.20 11.83 -1.34
C VAL A 500 -20.38 10.99 -2.60
N LEU A 501 -19.73 9.83 -2.69
CA LEU A 501 -19.86 8.93 -3.84
C LEU A 501 -21.30 8.45 -4.03
N VAL A 502 -21.98 8.05 -2.95
CA VAL A 502 -23.39 7.64 -3.00
C VAL A 502 -24.25 8.78 -3.56
N PHE A 503 -24.08 10.01 -3.07
CA PHE A 503 -24.85 11.15 -3.54
C PHE A 503 -24.52 11.53 -4.99
N LEU A 504 -23.26 11.41 -5.43
CA LEU A 504 -22.88 11.60 -6.83
C LEU A 504 -23.52 10.55 -7.74
N VAL A 505 -23.54 9.27 -7.33
CA VAL A 505 -24.22 8.20 -8.09
C VAL A 505 -25.73 8.49 -8.16
N VAL A 506 -26.37 8.86 -7.06
CA VAL A 506 -27.79 9.26 -7.05
C VAL A 506 -28.02 10.47 -7.97
N ALA A 507 -27.13 11.47 -7.95
CA ALA A 507 -27.22 12.62 -8.84
C ALA A 507 -27.15 12.22 -10.32
N ILE A 508 -26.27 11.28 -10.70
CA ILE A 508 -26.15 10.75 -12.06
C ILE A 508 -27.41 9.94 -12.45
N VAL A 509 -27.86 9.03 -11.58
CA VAL A 509 -29.01 8.16 -11.83
C VAL A 509 -30.28 8.97 -12.01
N TRP A 510 -30.50 10.01 -11.22
CA TRP A 510 -31.68 10.87 -11.37
C TRP A 510 -31.48 11.94 -12.45
N GLY A 511 -30.21 12.32 -12.69
CA GLY A 511 -29.82 13.23 -13.75
C GLY A 511 -30.14 12.67 -15.13
N ARG A 512 -29.96 11.36 -15.38
CA ARG A 512 -30.22 10.75 -16.70
C ARG A 512 -31.66 10.96 -17.21
N ASP A 513 -32.62 11.08 -16.29
CA ASP A 513 -34.05 11.25 -16.57
C ASP A 513 -34.47 12.74 -16.50
N ALA A 514 -33.51 13.64 -16.24
CA ALA A 514 -33.73 15.08 -16.24
C ALA A 514 -33.72 15.63 -17.68
N GLU A 515 -34.58 16.61 -17.96
CA GLU A 515 -34.63 17.30 -19.26
C GLU A 515 -33.44 18.26 -19.42
N TRP A 516 -32.23 17.71 -19.65
CA TRP A 516 -31.02 18.50 -19.98
C TRP A 516 -31.20 19.38 -21.22
N GLY A 517 -32.23 19.12 -22.04
CA GLY A 517 -32.66 20.00 -23.13
C GLY A 517 -32.96 21.44 -22.68
N ALA A 518 -33.27 21.67 -21.40
CA ALA A 518 -33.41 23.01 -20.83
C ALA A 518 -32.06 23.68 -20.46
N LEU A 519 -30.96 22.92 -20.36
CA LEU A 519 -29.59 23.40 -20.13
C LEU A 519 -28.81 23.64 -21.43
N TRP A 520 -29.24 23.03 -22.53
CA TRP A 520 -28.70 23.22 -23.90
C TRP A 520 -28.69 24.70 -24.37
N PRO A 521 -29.70 25.55 -24.06
CA PRO A 521 -29.65 26.97 -24.39
C PRO A 521 -28.50 27.71 -23.70
N ALA A 522 -28.10 27.31 -22.49
CA ALA A 522 -26.98 27.92 -21.76
C ALA A 522 -25.62 27.51 -22.34
N ALA A 523 -25.45 26.25 -22.74
CA ALA A 523 -24.25 25.77 -23.45
C ALA A 523 -24.11 26.38 -24.85
N GLN A 524 -25.22 26.57 -25.58
CA GLN A 524 -25.25 27.30 -26.85
C GLN A 524 -24.81 28.76 -26.68
N THR A 525 -25.17 29.39 -25.56
CA THR A 525 -24.77 30.76 -25.23
C THR A 525 -23.26 30.84 -24.96
N ILE A 526 -22.66 29.82 -24.32
CA ILE A 526 -21.21 29.76 -24.04
C ILE A 526 -20.41 29.44 -25.31
N PHE A 527 -20.87 28.49 -26.13
CA PHE A 527 -20.26 28.20 -27.43
C PHE A 527 -20.33 29.42 -28.35
N GLY A 528 -21.44 30.16 -28.33
CA GLY A 528 -21.62 31.42 -29.04
C GLY A 528 -20.76 32.60 -28.55
N ARG A 529 -20.15 32.51 -27.35
CA ARG A 529 -19.18 33.50 -26.84
C ARG A 529 -17.76 33.28 -27.34
N LEU A 530 -17.46 32.10 -27.90
CA LEU A 530 -16.18 31.84 -28.54
C LEU A 530 -16.17 32.60 -29.89
N GLY A 531 -15.11 33.37 -30.15
CA GLY A 531 -14.96 34.04 -31.45
C GLY A 531 -14.91 33.02 -32.60
N GLU A 532 -15.37 33.42 -33.79
CA GLU A 532 -15.52 32.55 -34.97
C GLU A 532 -14.27 31.69 -35.24
N ARG A 533 -13.06 32.21 -34.99
CA ARG A 533 -11.80 31.48 -35.17
C ARG A 533 -11.60 30.32 -34.18
N ALA A 534 -12.05 30.46 -32.93
CA ALA A 534 -11.95 29.40 -31.92
C ALA A 534 -13.01 28.31 -32.15
N GLN A 535 -14.21 28.69 -32.59
CA GLN A 535 -15.23 27.74 -33.05
C GLN A 535 -14.73 26.94 -34.26
N LEU A 536 -14.05 27.59 -35.21
CA LEU A 536 -13.43 26.95 -36.37
C LEU A 536 -12.31 25.98 -36.00
N VAL A 537 -11.49 26.26 -34.99
CA VAL A 537 -10.43 25.35 -34.53
C VAL A 537 -11.00 24.11 -33.84
N VAL A 538 -12.06 24.27 -33.02
CA VAL A 538 -12.76 23.13 -32.39
C VAL A 538 -13.45 22.27 -33.44
N VAL A 539 -14.13 22.88 -34.42
CA VAL A 539 -14.75 22.17 -35.54
C VAL A 539 -13.71 21.51 -36.44
N ALA A 540 -12.57 22.16 -36.71
CA ALA A 540 -11.47 21.60 -37.50
C ALA A 540 -10.75 20.46 -36.77
N GLY A 541 -10.60 20.52 -35.45
CA GLY A 541 -10.04 19.43 -34.64
C GLY A 541 -10.94 18.19 -34.65
N VAL A 542 -12.26 18.38 -34.54
CA VAL A 542 -13.26 17.31 -34.68
C VAL A 542 -13.31 16.78 -36.12
N ALA A 543 -13.25 17.66 -37.12
CA ALA A 543 -13.22 17.27 -38.53
C ALA A 543 -11.92 16.55 -38.93
N ALA A 544 -10.77 16.88 -38.32
CA ALA A 544 -9.51 16.17 -38.51
C ALA A 544 -9.54 14.78 -37.86
N LEU A 545 -10.20 14.65 -36.70
CA LEU A 545 -10.47 13.36 -36.05
C LEU A 545 -11.35 12.46 -36.94
N VAL A 546 -12.36 13.05 -37.60
CA VAL A 546 -13.27 12.38 -38.56
C VAL A 546 -12.60 12.10 -39.92
N ALA A 547 -11.65 12.94 -40.34
CA ALA A 547 -10.88 12.71 -41.56
C ALA A 547 -9.87 11.56 -41.39
N LEU A 548 -9.31 11.38 -40.19
CA LEU A 548 -8.45 10.24 -39.84
C LEU A 548 -9.22 8.91 -39.80
N THR A 549 -10.52 8.91 -39.46
CA THR A 549 -11.39 7.73 -39.60
C THR A 549 -11.77 7.45 -41.05
N GLY A 550 -11.76 8.47 -41.91
CA GLY A 550 -12.01 8.36 -43.35
C GLY A 550 -10.91 7.63 -44.14
N TRP A 551 -9.66 7.58 -43.66
CA TRP A 551 -8.55 6.93 -44.37
C TRP A 551 -8.64 5.38 -44.39
N LEU A 552 -9.44 4.79 -43.50
CA LEU A 552 -9.69 3.33 -43.42
C LEU A 552 -10.64 2.78 -44.50
N THR A 553 -11.09 3.61 -45.45
CA THR A 553 -12.13 3.29 -46.44
C THR A 553 -11.65 2.52 -47.69
N TRP A 554 -10.36 2.19 -47.83
CA TRP A 554 -9.85 1.40 -48.98
C TRP A 554 -10.07 -0.14 -48.87
N GLY A 555 -10.89 -0.59 -47.92
CA GLY A 555 -11.11 -2.02 -47.63
C GLY A 555 -11.96 -2.80 -48.64
N GLN A 556 -12.67 -2.14 -49.56
CA GLN A 556 -13.64 -2.80 -50.46
C GLN A 556 -12.98 -3.75 -51.47
N GLU A 557 -11.75 -3.49 -51.92
CA GLU A 557 -11.05 -4.36 -52.89
C GLU A 557 -10.36 -5.57 -52.23
N ALA A 558 -9.83 -5.42 -51.00
CA ALA A 558 -9.27 -6.53 -50.22
C ALA A 558 -10.35 -7.52 -49.70
N LEU A 559 -11.57 -7.02 -49.44
CA LEU A 559 -12.74 -7.79 -49.04
C LEU A 559 -13.18 -8.85 -50.08
N GLY A 560 -12.94 -8.59 -51.37
CA GLY A 560 -13.32 -9.48 -52.46
C GLY A 560 -12.50 -10.78 -52.50
N LEU A 561 -11.19 -10.72 -52.18
CA LEU A 561 -10.31 -11.89 -52.17
C LEU A 561 -10.51 -12.76 -50.92
N TYR A 562 -10.62 -12.15 -49.73
CA TYR A 562 -10.78 -12.89 -48.47
C TYR A 562 -12.14 -13.61 -48.38
N ARG A 563 -13.22 -13.00 -48.92
CA ARG A 563 -14.54 -13.66 -48.97
C ARG A 563 -14.55 -14.90 -49.88
N ARG A 564 -13.71 -14.97 -50.91
CA ARG A 564 -13.62 -16.12 -51.85
C ARG A 564 -12.96 -17.37 -51.24
N LEU A 565 -12.25 -17.25 -50.12
CA LEU A 565 -11.56 -18.37 -49.45
C LEU A 565 -12.51 -19.34 -48.71
N GLY A 566 -13.78 -18.96 -48.48
CA GLY A 566 -14.70 -19.70 -47.62
C GLY A 566 -14.30 -19.71 -46.13
N ASP A 567 -15.16 -20.21 -45.25
CA ASP A 567 -14.95 -20.16 -43.79
C ASP A 567 -13.67 -20.90 -43.36
N ALA A 568 -13.37 -22.05 -43.97
CA ALA A 568 -12.16 -22.84 -43.65
C ALA A 568 -10.86 -22.16 -44.09
N GLY A 569 -10.83 -21.55 -45.29
CA GLY A 569 -9.65 -20.82 -45.77
C GLY A 569 -9.41 -19.53 -44.99
N GLN A 570 -10.49 -18.83 -44.60
CA GLN A 570 -10.42 -17.66 -43.73
C GLN A 570 -9.82 -18.00 -42.37
N LEU A 571 -10.29 -19.08 -41.74
CA LEU A 571 -9.76 -19.55 -40.46
C LEU A 571 -8.29 -19.97 -40.58
N ALA A 572 -7.92 -20.70 -41.63
CA ALA A 572 -6.54 -21.15 -41.85
C ALA A 572 -5.55 -19.99 -42.02
N VAL A 573 -5.92 -18.97 -42.81
CA VAL A 573 -5.07 -17.77 -42.99
C VAL A 573 -4.98 -16.95 -41.70
N THR A 574 -6.08 -16.85 -40.94
CA THR A 574 -6.08 -16.13 -39.65
C THR A 574 -5.21 -16.86 -38.62
N ALA A 575 -5.31 -18.19 -38.55
CA ALA A 575 -4.47 -19.01 -37.69
C ALA A 575 -2.99 -18.93 -38.09
N ALA A 576 -2.68 -18.97 -39.40
CA ALA A 576 -1.31 -18.81 -39.89
C ALA A 576 -0.72 -17.44 -39.53
N ALA A 577 -1.47 -16.34 -39.68
CA ALA A 577 -1.04 -15.01 -39.28
C ALA A 577 -0.78 -14.94 -37.76
N ALA A 578 -1.68 -15.51 -36.96
CA ALA A 578 -1.52 -15.61 -35.51
C ALA A 578 -0.27 -16.43 -35.11
N THR A 579 -0.03 -17.57 -35.76
CA THR A 579 1.17 -18.40 -35.53
C THR A 579 2.45 -17.66 -35.92
N VAL A 580 2.49 -17.01 -37.09
CA VAL A 580 3.67 -16.23 -37.53
C VAL A 580 3.94 -15.10 -36.54
N PHE A 581 2.91 -14.34 -36.16
CA PHE A 581 3.02 -13.30 -35.14
C PHE A 581 3.66 -13.83 -33.87
N TYR A 582 3.18 -14.96 -33.36
CA TYR A 582 3.58 -15.42 -32.04
C TYR A 582 4.96 -16.11 -32.05
N VAL A 583 5.26 -16.92 -33.06
CA VAL A 583 6.49 -17.72 -33.15
C VAL A 583 7.69 -16.93 -33.64
N THR A 584 7.51 -15.91 -34.49
CA THR A 584 8.66 -15.22 -35.10
C THR A 584 9.39 -14.34 -34.08
N PRO A 585 10.73 -14.45 -33.93
CA PRO A 585 11.50 -13.58 -33.04
C PRO A 585 11.76 -12.19 -33.64
N SER A 586 11.59 -12.02 -34.96
CA SER A 586 11.85 -10.75 -35.65
C SER A 586 10.75 -9.73 -35.40
N PHE A 587 11.13 -8.55 -34.90
CA PHE A 587 10.23 -7.42 -34.66
C PHE A 587 9.40 -7.04 -35.89
N ILE A 588 10.07 -6.91 -37.04
CA ILE A 588 9.43 -6.51 -38.29
C ILE A 588 8.39 -7.56 -38.72
N LEU A 589 8.76 -8.85 -38.64
CA LEU A 589 7.88 -9.93 -39.06
C LEU A 589 6.67 -10.08 -38.15
N PHE A 590 6.83 -9.96 -36.83
CA PHE A 590 5.66 -10.04 -35.95
C PHE A 590 4.82 -8.77 -36.07
N ALA A 591 5.39 -7.58 -36.20
CA ALA A 591 4.60 -6.35 -36.38
C ALA A 591 3.76 -6.41 -37.66
N ALA A 592 4.35 -6.88 -38.77
CA ALA A 592 3.62 -7.13 -40.00
C ALA A 592 2.52 -8.19 -39.83
N ALA A 593 2.83 -9.32 -39.18
CA ALA A 593 1.86 -10.38 -38.93
C ALA A 593 0.72 -9.93 -37.99
N LEU A 594 1.00 -9.06 -37.02
CA LEU A 594 0.00 -8.45 -36.13
C LEU A 594 -0.94 -7.52 -36.89
N LEU A 595 -0.41 -6.68 -37.78
CA LEU A 595 -1.22 -5.81 -38.64
C LEU A 595 -2.12 -6.62 -39.59
N VAL A 596 -1.56 -7.69 -40.19
CA VAL A 596 -2.33 -8.63 -41.01
C VAL A 596 -3.42 -9.29 -40.16
N LEU A 597 -3.07 -9.83 -38.99
CA LEU A 597 -4.02 -10.45 -38.07
C LEU A 597 -5.15 -9.49 -37.68
N TYR A 598 -4.81 -8.26 -37.25
CA TYR A 598 -5.78 -7.22 -36.93
C TYR A 598 -6.73 -6.95 -38.10
N GLY A 599 -6.21 -6.77 -39.32
CA GLY A 599 -7.02 -6.61 -40.52
C GLY A 599 -7.97 -7.79 -40.76
N LEU A 600 -7.48 -9.02 -40.68
CA LEU A 600 -8.29 -10.24 -40.82
C LEU A 600 -9.41 -10.31 -39.77
N LEU A 601 -9.13 -9.91 -38.53
CA LEU A 601 -10.12 -9.90 -37.44
C LEU A 601 -11.17 -8.78 -37.61
N VAL A 602 -10.82 -7.63 -38.17
CA VAL A 602 -11.80 -6.59 -38.55
C VAL A 602 -12.79 -7.17 -39.57
N LEU A 603 -12.29 -7.92 -40.55
CA LEU A 603 -13.12 -8.56 -41.58
C LEU A 603 -14.02 -9.66 -40.99
N ARG A 604 -13.49 -10.49 -40.08
CA ARG A 604 -14.21 -11.61 -39.44
C ARG A 604 -13.88 -11.75 -37.94
N PRO A 605 -14.56 -10.99 -37.07
CA PRO A 605 -14.34 -11.03 -35.62
C PRO A 605 -14.61 -12.40 -34.98
N ALA A 606 -15.45 -13.24 -35.59
CA ALA A 606 -15.75 -14.59 -35.12
C ALA A 606 -14.49 -15.47 -34.97
N TRP A 607 -13.50 -15.31 -35.87
CA TRP A 607 -12.24 -16.05 -35.78
C TRP A 607 -11.34 -15.56 -34.65
N GLY A 608 -11.45 -14.29 -34.26
CA GLY A 608 -10.80 -13.75 -33.07
C GLY A 608 -11.31 -14.45 -31.80
N VAL A 609 -12.63 -14.60 -31.67
CA VAL A 609 -13.25 -15.32 -30.54
C VAL A 609 -12.80 -16.79 -30.48
N ALA A 610 -12.69 -17.47 -31.63
CA ALA A 610 -12.20 -18.84 -31.69
C ALA A 610 -10.70 -18.94 -31.34
N LEU A 611 -9.86 -17.99 -31.77
CA LEU A 611 -8.45 -17.92 -31.40
C LEU A 611 -8.25 -17.71 -29.89
N ILE A 612 -9.05 -16.83 -29.28
CA ILE A 612 -9.02 -16.64 -27.82
C ILE A 612 -9.36 -17.97 -27.13
N ALA A 613 -10.45 -18.65 -27.53
CA ALA A 613 -10.84 -19.94 -26.96
C ALA A 613 -9.76 -21.04 -27.10
N LEU A 614 -9.05 -21.08 -28.24
CA LEU A 614 -7.93 -22.00 -28.46
C LEU A 614 -6.74 -21.72 -27.55
N THR A 615 -6.52 -20.46 -27.21
CA THR A 615 -5.29 -20.02 -26.53
C THR A 615 -5.41 -19.81 -25.03
N ILE A 616 -6.59 -20.04 -24.47
CA ILE A 616 -6.87 -19.97 -23.02
C ILE A 616 -5.74 -20.56 -22.14
N PRO A 617 -5.21 -21.78 -22.39
CA PRO A 617 -4.24 -22.37 -21.46
C PRO A 617 -2.80 -21.88 -21.68
N PHE A 618 -2.52 -21.09 -22.73
CA PHE A 618 -1.16 -20.76 -23.19
C PHE A 618 -0.56 -19.50 -22.55
N TYR A 619 -0.85 -19.21 -21.29
CA TYR A 619 -0.36 -18.02 -20.59
C TYR A 619 0.92 -18.25 -19.76
N VAL A 620 1.35 -19.50 -19.61
CA VAL A 620 2.48 -19.91 -18.77
C VAL A 620 3.79 -19.92 -19.59
N PRO A 621 4.95 -19.49 -19.03
CA PRO A 621 6.26 -19.61 -19.67
C PRO A 621 6.54 -21.03 -20.23
N PRO A 622 7.18 -21.15 -21.42
CA PRO A 622 7.88 -20.11 -22.18
C PRO A 622 7.01 -19.35 -23.19
N LEU A 623 5.69 -19.55 -23.18
CA LEU A 623 4.82 -19.05 -24.25
C LEU A 623 4.71 -17.52 -24.28
N PRO A 624 4.60 -16.75 -23.18
CA PRO A 624 4.52 -15.30 -23.24
C PRO A 624 5.62 -14.65 -24.09
N LYS A 625 5.22 -13.88 -25.10
CA LYS A 625 6.13 -13.20 -26.03
C LYS A 625 6.63 -11.90 -25.43
N LEU A 626 7.93 -11.62 -25.56
CA LEU A 626 8.52 -10.34 -25.16
C LEU A 626 8.21 -9.25 -26.20
N ILE A 627 7.51 -8.19 -25.80
CA ILE A 627 7.20 -7.02 -26.62
C ILE A 627 7.58 -5.78 -25.79
N LEU A 628 8.57 -5.01 -26.26
CA LEU A 628 9.05 -3.79 -25.58
C LEU A 628 9.43 -4.02 -24.10
N GLY A 629 10.02 -5.16 -23.77
CA GLY A 629 10.42 -5.51 -22.40
C GLY A 629 9.34 -6.17 -21.54
N TYR A 630 8.08 -6.20 -21.99
CA TYR A 630 6.97 -6.84 -21.28
C TYR A 630 6.59 -8.18 -21.91
N ARG A 631 6.09 -9.12 -21.10
CA ARG A 631 5.67 -10.45 -21.55
C ARG A 631 4.16 -10.49 -21.74
N PHE A 632 3.70 -10.82 -22.94
CA PHE A 632 2.29 -10.94 -23.27
C PHE A 632 1.93 -12.35 -23.68
N SER A 633 0.89 -12.93 -23.09
CA SER A 633 0.40 -14.26 -23.47
C SER A 633 -0.39 -14.23 -24.80
N PRO A 634 -0.56 -15.36 -25.52
CA PRO A 634 -1.35 -15.36 -26.75
C PRO A 634 -2.82 -15.05 -26.48
N VAL A 635 -3.38 -15.53 -25.35
CA VAL A 635 -4.78 -15.26 -24.97
C VAL A 635 -4.99 -13.76 -24.70
N GLU A 636 -4.05 -13.10 -24.04
CA GLU A 636 -4.04 -11.65 -23.79
C GLU A 636 -3.99 -10.88 -25.10
N VAL A 637 -2.99 -11.15 -25.95
CA VAL A 637 -2.84 -10.43 -27.23
C VAL A 637 -4.06 -10.64 -28.12
N PHE A 638 -4.55 -11.88 -28.26
CA PHE A 638 -5.68 -12.14 -29.14
C PHE A 638 -6.98 -11.55 -28.60
N THR A 639 -7.15 -11.43 -27.29
CA THR A 639 -8.27 -10.73 -26.68
C THR A 639 -8.23 -9.23 -26.97
N LEU A 640 -7.08 -8.59 -26.77
CA LEU A 640 -6.90 -7.17 -27.05
C LEU A 640 -7.06 -6.84 -28.54
N VAL A 641 -6.44 -7.62 -29.43
CA VAL A 641 -6.51 -7.41 -30.88
C VAL A 641 -7.92 -7.68 -31.41
N ALA A 642 -8.60 -8.74 -30.94
CA ALA A 642 -9.98 -9.01 -31.34
C ALA A 642 -10.94 -7.91 -30.85
N THR A 643 -10.72 -7.38 -29.64
CA THR A 643 -11.49 -6.27 -29.08
C THR A 643 -11.29 -5.00 -29.90
N ALA A 644 -10.04 -4.62 -30.19
CA ALA A 644 -9.72 -3.49 -31.03
C ALA A 644 -10.32 -3.64 -32.44
N ALA A 645 -10.19 -4.83 -33.04
CA ALA A 645 -10.74 -5.12 -34.37
C ALA A 645 -12.28 -5.02 -34.40
N TRP A 646 -12.95 -5.51 -33.36
CA TRP A 646 -14.40 -5.37 -33.23
C TRP A 646 -14.82 -3.90 -33.03
N LEU A 647 -14.13 -3.13 -32.19
CA LEU A 647 -14.41 -1.71 -31.98
C LEU A 647 -14.28 -0.93 -33.30
N THR A 648 -13.20 -1.16 -34.05
CA THR A 648 -13.00 -0.56 -35.38
C THR A 648 -14.14 -0.91 -36.32
N ARG A 649 -14.55 -2.19 -36.37
CA ARG A 649 -15.69 -2.60 -37.18
C ARG A 649 -16.99 -1.93 -36.74
N ALA A 650 -17.25 -1.83 -35.44
CA ALA A 650 -18.45 -1.19 -34.90
C ALA A 650 -18.54 0.29 -35.30
N VAL A 651 -17.40 1.00 -35.29
CA VAL A 651 -17.28 2.39 -35.78
C VAL A 651 -17.51 2.47 -37.30
N LEU A 652 -16.92 1.56 -38.08
CA LEU A 652 -17.10 1.52 -39.54
C LEU A 652 -18.55 1.19 -39.95
N ASP A 653 -19.22 0.30 -39.22
CA ASP A 653 -20.61 -0.10 -39.49
C ASP A 653 -21.64 0.97 -39.05
N THR A 654 -21.29 1.87 -38.12
CA THR A 654 -22.17 2.97 -37.68
C THR A 654 -22.26 4.07 -38.75
N ASP A 655 -21.18 4.33 -39.48
CA ASP A 655 -21.12 5.35 -40.55
C ASP A 655 -21.93 4.98 -41.82
N LEU A 656 -22.20 3.69 -42.02
CA LEU A 656 -23.08 3.21 -43.09
C LEU A 656 -24.58 3.29 -42.74
N ARG A 657 -24.94 3.33 -41.45
CA ARG A 657 -26.33 3.39 -40.97
C ARG A 657 -26.81 4.82 -40.68
N THR A 658 -25.90 5.75 -40.40
CA THR A 658 -26.19 7.18 -40.15
C THR A 658 -26.74 7.93 -41.37
N ARG A 659 -26.75 7.34 -42.56
CA ARG A 659 -27.49 7.90 -43.72
C ARG A 659 -29.01 7.75 -43.64
N ARG A 660 -29.60 7.10 -42.62
CA ARG A 660 -31.06 6.92 -42.58
C ARG A 660 -31.84 7.11 -41.28
N GLU A 661 -31.25 7.26 -40.08
CA GLU A 661 -32.05 7.65 -38.90
C GLU A 661 -31.20 8.05 -37.69
N SER A 662 -31.81 8.84 -36.79
CA SER A 662 -31.24 9.49 -35.60
C SER A 662 -30.36 8.58 -34.73
N PHE A 663 -29.22 9.11 -34.30
CA PHE A 663 -28.23 8.48 -33.44
C PHE A 663 -28.86 8.03 -32.10
N ARG A 664 -29.17 6.74 -31.99
CA ARG A 664 -29.37 6.06 -30.71
C ARG A 664 -28.24 5.04 -30.57
N LEU A 665 -27.55 5.02 -29.44
CA LEU A 665 -26.69 3.93 -28.96
C LEU A 665 -27.49 2.62 -28.69
N SER A 666 -28.59 2.40 -29.41
CA SER A 666 -29.51 1.29 -29.25
C SER A 666 -29.00 0.07 -30.04
N GLY A 667 -28.20 -0.77 -29.39
CA GLY A 667 -27.78 -2.04 -29.96
C GLY A 667 -27.43 -3.13 -28.95
N ILE A 668 -27.00 -2.76 -27.74
CA ILE A 668 -26.63 -3.69 -26.67
C ILE A 668 -27.66 -3.57 -25.54
N HIS A 669 -28.57 -4.53 -25.46
CA HIS A 669 -29.48 -4.64 -24.33
C HIS A 669 -28.77 -5.43 -23.22
N LEU A 670 -28.34 -4.72 -22.16
CA LEU A 670 -27.68 -5.34 -21.01
C LEU A 670 -28.66 -6.26 -20.28
N ARG A 671 -28.29 -7.53 -20.14
CA ARG A 671 -28.99 -8.55 -19.37
C ARG A 671 -28.46 -8.58 -17.94
N ARG A 672 -29.15 -9.33 -17.08
CA ARG A 672 -28.74 -9.56 -15.68
C ARG A 672 -27.30 -10.07 -15.53
N ALA A 673 -26.88 -11.00 -16.40
CA ALA A 673 -25.51 -11.51 -16.39
C ALA A 673 -24.48 -10.44 -16.75
N ASP A 674 -24.82 -9.51 -17.66
CA ASP A 674 -23.96 -8.38 -18.02
C ASP A 674 -23.79 -7.44 -16.82
N TRP A 675 -24.88 -7.12 -16.13
CA TRP A 675 -24.85 -6.31 -14.92
C TRP A 675 -24.06 -6.97 -13.79
N ALA A 676 -24.19 -8.28 -13.59
CA ALA A 676 -23.40 -9.00 -12.59
C ALA A 676 -21.91 -8.95 -12.91
N ALA A 677 -21.53 -9.17 -14.17
CA ALA A 677 -20.14 -9.10 -14.61
C ALA A 677 -19.56 -7.68 -14.48
N LEU A 678 -20.29 -6.66 -14.96
CA LEU A 678 -19.89 -5.25 -14.83
C LEU A 678 -19.72 -4.83 -13.37
N THR A 679 -20.65 -5.21 -12.49
CA THR A 679 -20.58 -4.87 -11.07
C THR A 679 -19.37 -5.53 -10.40
N PHE A 680 -19.11 -6.81 -10.71
CA PHE A 680 -17.93 -7.51 -10.20
C PHE A 680 -16.62 -6.82 -10.61
N ILE A 681 -16.52 -6.38 -11.87
CA ILE A 681 -15.33 -5.67 -12.37
C ILE A 681 -15.17 -4.31 -11.71
N LEU A 682 -16.26 -3.57 -11.51
CA LEU A 682 -16.21 -2.28 -10.81
C LEU A 682 -15.70 -2.46 -9.38
N VAL A 683 -16.16 -3.48 -8.65
CA VAL A 683 -15.66 -3.81 -7.31
C VAL A 683 -14.18 -4.18 -7.35
N ALA A 684 -13.77 -5.05 -8.28
CA ALA A 684 -12.37 -5.46 -8.45
C ALA A 684 -11.46 -4.33 -8.93
N THR A 685 -12.00 -3.30 -9.60
CA THR A 685 -11.26 -2.10 -9.99
C THR A 685 -11.11 -1.16 -8.78
N PHE A 686 -12.18 -1.00 -7.99
CA PHE A 686 -12.16 -0.15 -6.81
C PHE A 686 -11.27 -0.70 -5.69
N SER A 687 -11.12 -2.04 -5.58
CA SER A 687 -10.21 -2.65 -4.61
C SER A 687 -8.74 -2.29 -4.81
N LEU A 688 -8.34 -1.88 -6.04
CA LEU A 688 -6.97 -1.43 -6.32
C LEU A 688 -6.57 -0.21 -5.47
N ALA A 689 -7.53 0.65 -5.08
CA ALA A 689 -7.27 1.81 -4.22
C ALA A 689 -6.91 1.45 -2.77
N PHE A 690 -7.13 0.19 -2.36
CA PHE A 690 -6.92 -0.31 -1.00
C PHE A 690 -5.87 -1.41 -0.93
N THR A 691 -5.10 -1.60 -2.01
CA THR A 691 -4.13 -2.69 -2.14
C THR A 691 -2.71 -2.19 -1.86
N GLU A 692 -1.93 -2.93 -1.06
CA GLU A 692 -0.56 -2.57 -0.69
C GLU A 692 0.42 -2.76 -1.87
N PHE A 693 0.44 -3.96 -2.45
CA PHE A 693 1.29 -4.27 -3.62
C PHE A 693 0.52 -4.01 -4.92
N LEU A 694 0.43 -2.73 -5.30
CA LEU A 694 -0.35 -2.29 -6.46
C LEU A 694 0.14 -2.90 -7.80
N GLY A 695 1.44 -3.11 -7.96
CA GLY A 695 2.02 -3.62 -9.22
C GLY A 695 1.49 -5.01 -9.61
N VAL A 696 1.48 -5.94 -8.65
CA VAL A 696 0.93 -7.30 -8.86
C VAL A 696 -0.59 -7.28 -8.98
N ALA A 697 -1.26 -6.42 -8.21
CA ALA A 697 -2.71 -6.27 -8.25
C ALA A 697 -3.22 -5.77 -9.61
N VAL A 698 -2.55 -4.78 -10.20
CA VAL A 698 -2.88 -4.25 -11.54
C VAL A 698 -2.66 -5.33 -12.60
N ASN A 699 -1.61 -6.15 -12.47
CA ASN A 699 -1.38 -7.25 -13.40
C ASN A 699 -2.53 -8.27 -13.34
N GLU A 700 -2.91 -8.75 -12.15
CA GLU A 700 -4.03 -9.69 -12.00
C GLU A 700 -5.36 -9.07 -12.43
N TRP A 701 -5.65 -7.83 -12.04
CA TRP A 701 -6.83 -7.10 -12.49
C TRP A 701 -6.96 -7.10 -14.02
N ARG A 702 -5.86 -6.81 -14.72
CA ARG A 702 -5.85 -6.78 -16.18
C ARG A 702 -6.14 -8.17 -16.77
N VAL A 703 -5.37 -9.18 -16.38
CA VAL A 703 -5.35 -10.50 -17.06
C VAL A 703 -6.39 -11.51 -16.54
N VAL A 704 -6.91 -11.34 -15.32
CA VAL A 704 -7.90 -12.23 -14.69
C VAL A 704 -9.29 -11.60 -14.58
N ILE A 705 -9.40 -10.26 -14.56
CA ILE A 705 -10.69 -9.58 -14.43
C ILE A 705 -11.11 -8.92 -15.74
N VAL A 706 -10.30 -8.00 -16.28
CA VAL A 706 -10.67 -7.18 -17.44
C VAL A 706 -10.68 -7.99 -18.73
N GLU A 707 -9.59 -8.67 -19.06
CA GLU A 707 -9.49 -9.39 -20.34
C GLU A 707 -10.49 -10.56 -20.48
N PRO A 708 -10.71 -11.43 -19.48
CA PRO A 708 -11.77 -12.43 -19.54
C PRO A 708 -13.16 -11.84 -19.73
N PHE A 709 -13.42 -10.67 -19.14
CA PHE A 709 -14.67 -9.94 -19.37
C PHE A 709 -14.76 -9.36 -20.79
N LEU A 710 -13.68 -8.81 -21.34
CA LEU A 710 -13.65 -8.38 -22.75
C LEU A 710 -13.97 -9.54 -23.68
N PHE A 711 -13.47 -10.74 -23.37
CA PHE A 711 -13.82 -11.95 -24.10
C PHE A 711 -15.31 -12.32 -23.98
N TYR A 712 -15.90 -12.22 -22.78
CA TYR A 712 -17.34 -12.35 -22.59
C TYR A 712 -18.14 -11.33 -23.41
N LEU A 713 -17.70 -10.07 -23.40
CA LEU A 713 -18.33 -9.01 -24.17
C LEU A 713 -18.28 -9.32 -25.67
N LEU A 714 -17.12 -9.76 -26.19
CA LEU A 714 -16.95 -10.21 -27.58
C LEU A 714 -17.95 -11.32 -27.95
N LEU A 715 -18.14 -12.33 -27.08
CA LEU A 715 -19.14 -13.39 -27.28
C LEU A 715 -20.57 -12.84 -27.38
N ARG A 716 -20.89 -11.75 -26.68
CA ARG A 716 -22.20 -11.07 -26.74
C ARG A 716 -22.36 -10.19 -27.98
N VAL A 717 -21.35 -9.42 -28.34
CA VAL A 717 -21.47 -8.36 -29.36
C VAL A 717 -21.20 -8.85 -30.80
N VAL A 718 -20.39 -9.88 -31.00
CA VAL A 718 -20.04 -10.41 -32.35
C VAL A 718 -21.23 -11.15 -33.01
N ARG A 719 -22.27 -11.52 -32.25
CA ARG A 719 -23.49 -12.21 -32.73
C ARG A 719 -23.20 -13.45 -33.59
N LEU A 720 -22.47 -14.41 -33.04
CA LEU A 720 -22.03 -15.64 -33.72
C LEU A 720 -23.20 -16.44 -34.33
N ARG A 721 -23.00 -16.96 -35.55
CA ARG A 721 -23.85 -17.98 -36.19
C ARG A 721 -23.64 -19.34 -35.52
N ASN A 722 -24.58 -20.28 -35.72
CA ASN A 722 -24.47 -21.62 -35.15
C ASN A 722 -23.18 -22.33 -35.60
N SER A 723 -22.79 -22.21 -36.87
CA SER A 723 -21.54 -22.79 -37.40
C SER A 723 -20.29 -22.19 -36.74
N GLU A 724 -20.27 -20.87 -36.52
CA GLU A 724 -19.16 -20.16 -35.88
C GLU A 724 -19.05 -20.50 -34.39
N MET A 725 -20.17 -20.60 -33.69
CA MET A 725 -20.18 -21.03 -32.28
C MET A 725 -19.62 -22.43 -32.11
N TRP A 726 -19.91 -23.36 -33.03
CA TRP A 726 -19.27 -24.67 -33.02
C TRP A 726 -17.75 -24.60 -33.20
N VAL A 727 -17.23 -23.68 -34.01
CA VAL A 727 -15.77 -23.49 -34.16
C VAL A 727 -15.15 -22.99 -32.86
N VAL A 728 -15.82 -22.09 -32.12
CA VAL A 728 -15.37 -21.65 -30.79
C VAL A 728 -15.31 -22.81 -29.80
N ILE A 729 -16.32 -23.68 -29.80
CA ILE A 729 -16.34 -24.88 -28.95
C ILE A 729 -15.27 -25.89 -29.39
N ASP A 730 -15.12 -26.12 -30.70
CA ASP A 730 -14.08 -27.00 -31.24
C ASP A 730 -12.68 -26.49 -30.84
N ALA A 731 -12.46 -25.16 -30.86
CA ALA A 731 -11.22 -24.53 -30.43
C ALA A 731 -10.92 -24.73 -28.93
N PHE A 732 -11.93 -24.59 -28.07
CA PHE A 732 -11.83 -24.88 -26.64
C PHE A 732 -11.59 -26.36 -26.33
N VAL A 733 -12.16 -27.28 -27.12
CA VAL A 733 -11.85 -28.70 -26.99
C VAL A 733 -10.42 -28.99 -27.46
N LEU A 734 -10.02 -28.40 -28.60
CA LEU A 734 -8.69 -28.56 -29.17
C LEU A 734 -7.58 -28.07 -28.23
N SER A 735 -7.79 -26.96 -27.51
CA SER A 735 -6.84 -26.48 -26.50
C SER A 735 -6.63 -27.51 -25.38
N GLY A 736 -7.70 -28.15 -24.89
CA GLY A 736 -7.61 -29.26 -23.94
C GLY A 736 -6.89 -30.48 -24.49
N VAL A 737 -7.11 -30.80 -25.77
CA VAL A 737 -6.38 -31.89 -26.45
C VAL A 737 -4.89 -31.61 -26.49
N ILE A 738 -4.48 -30.38 -26.84
CA ILE A 738 -3.08 -29.98 -26.87
C ILE A 738 -2.46 -30.12 -25.47
N VAL A 739 -3.13 -29.61 -24.43
CA VAL A 739 -2.67 -29.74 -23.03
C VAL A 739 -2.52 -31.21 -22.62
N ALA A 740 -3.51 -32.05 -22.94
CA ALA A 740 -3.50 -33.47 -22.60
C ALA A 740 -2.40 -34.24 -23.34
N LEU A 741 -2.31 -34.12 -24.66
CA LEU A 741 -1.32 -34.84 -25.47
C LEU A 741 0.12 -34.39 -25.16
N TYR A 742 0.34 -33.10 -24.95
CA TYR A 742 1.65 -32.59 -24.54
C TYR A 742 2.07 -33.13 -23.18
N GLY A 743 1.14 -33.17 -22.22
CA GLY A 743 1.38 -33.77 -20.90
C GLY A 743 1.64 -35.28 -20.96
N LEU A 744 0.92 -36.02 -21.82
CA LEU A 744 1.14 -37.46 -22.01
C LEU A 744 2.50 -37.74 -22.67
N TRP A 745 2.91 -36.90 -23.63
CA TRP A 745 4.24 -36.97 -24.23
C TRP A 745 5.34 -36.72 -23.18
N GLN A 746 5.18 -35.70 -22.33
CA GLN A 746 6.08 -35.43 -21.20
C GLN A 746 6.16 -36.63 -20.23
N TYR A 747 5.01 -37.21 -19.89
CA TYR A 747 4.93 -38.39 -19.03
C TYR A 747 5.65 -39.60 -19.64
N ALA A 748 5.43 -39.87 -20.93
CA ALA A 748 6.07 -40.97 -21.64
C ALA A 748 7.60 -40.79 -21.80
N THR A 749 8.09 -39.54 -21.84
CA THR A 749 9.51 -39.21 -22.02
C THR A 749 10.24 -38.90 -20.72
N GLY A 750 9.56 -38.90 -19.58
CA GLY A 750 10.14 -38.58 -18.27
C GLY A 750 10.49 -37.09 -18.09
N GLN A 751 9.99 -36.20 -18.96
CA GLN A 751 10.33 -34.78 -18.93
C GLN A 751 9.35 -33.97 -18.08
N ASN A 752 9.86 -33.04 -17.28
CA ASN A 752 9.06 -32.03 -16.58
C ASN A 752 7.96 -32.61 -15.64
N LEU A 753 8.27 -33.75 -15.01
CA LEU A 753 7.39 -34.43 -14.05
C LEU A 753 7.71 -34.00 -12.61
N ILE A 754 6.69 -34.03 -11.75
CA ILE A 754 6.85 -33.77 -10.30
C ILE A 754 6.61 -35.05 -9.53
N THR A 755 7.53 -35.36 -8.61
CA THR A 755 7.42 -36.50 -7.71
C THR A 755 6.51 -36.17 -6.53
N ALA A 756 5.53 -37.02 -6.30
CA ALA A 756 4.61 -37.00 -5.17
C ALA A 756 5.18 -37.68 -3.92
N GLU A 757 4.54 -37.47 -2.77
CA GLU A 757 4.58 -38.42 -1.64
C GLU A 757 4.38 -39.86 -2.14
N GLY A 758 5.23 -40.78 -1.67
CA GLY A 758 5.25 -42.17 -2.12
C GLY A 758 5.94 -42.42 -3.46
N GLY A 759 6.62 -41.43 -4.04
CA GLY A 759 7.44 -41.59 -5.25
C GLY A 759 6.68 -41.58 -6.58
N LEU A 760 5.37 -41.28 -6.58
CA LEU A 760 4.57 -41.27 -7.81
C LEU A 760 4.88 -40.06 -8.69
N LEU A 761 5.07 -40.30 -9.98
CA LEU A 761 5.22 -39.24 -10.97
C LEU A 761 3.87 -38.63 -11.35
N ARG A 762 3.79 -37.30 -11.37
CA ARG A 762 2.57 -36.54 -11.71
C ARG A 762 2.75 -35.75 -13.00
N LEU A 763 1.72 -35.79 -13.85
CA LEU A 763 1.66 -35.05 -15.11
C LEU A 763 1.41 -33.55 -14.86
N ARG A 764 2.27 -32.70 -15.42
CA ARG A 764 2.24 -31.23 -15.23
C ARG A 764 1.94 -30.43 -16.52
N SER A 765 2.16 -31.02 -17.69
CA SER A 765 1.95 -30.38 -19.00
C SER A 765 2.67 -29.01 -19.08
N ILE A 766 1.99 -27.98 -19.61
CA ILE A 766 2.49 -26.61 -19.74
C ILE A 766 2.43 -25.79 -18.44
N TYR A 767 1.81 -26.32 -17.38
CA TYR A 767 1.60 -25.59 -16.13
C TYR A 767 2.76 -25.79 -15.15
N GLY A 768 2.76 -25.01 -14.06
CA GLY A 768 3.67 -25.20 -12.93
C GLY A 768 3.21 -26.25 -11.91
N SER A 769 1.94 -26.68 -11.96
CA SER A 769 1.34 -27.63 -11.02
C SER A 769 0.43 -28.64 -11.73
N PRO A 770 0.47 -29.95 -11.35
CA PRO A 770 -0.47 -30.95 -11.85
C PRO A 770 -1.93 -30.62 -11.54
N ASN A 771 -2.21 -29.87 -10.46
CA ASN A 771 -3.58 -29.49 -10.11
C ASN A 771 -4.16 -28.50 -11.13
N ASN A 772 -3.35 -27.57 -11.65
CA ASN A 772 -3.80 -26.61 -12.67
C ASN A 772 -4.20 -27.31 -13.97
N VAL A 773 -3.47 -28.36 -14.36
CA VAL A 773 -3.85 -29.22 -15.51
C VAL A 773 -5.22 -29.83 -15.26
N ALA A 774 -5.45 -30.39 -14.06
CA ALA A 774 -6.69 -31.04 -13.72
C ALA A 774 -7.87 -30.05 -13.72
N LEU A 775 -7.69 -28.86 -13.13
CA LEU A 775 -8.67 -27.76 -13.11
C LEU A 775 -9.09 -27.30 -14.51
N TYR A 776 -8.17 -27.32 -15.48
CA TYR A 776 -8.47 -26.98 -16.86
C TYR A 776 -9.17 -28.13 -17.60
N LEU A 777 -8.59 -29.33 -17.59
CA LEU A 777 -9.11 -30.48 -18.34
C LEU A 777 -10.50 -30.93 -17.84
N GLU A 778 -10.77 -30.84 -16.54
CA GLU A 778 -12.07 -31.23 -15.98
C GLU A 778 -13.22 -30.34 -16.46
N ARG A 779 -12.95 -29.10 -16.92
CA ARG A 779 -13.97 -28.20 -17.48
C ARG A 779 -14.38 -28.59 -18.90
N ILE A 780 -13.55 -29.37 -19.59
CA ILE A 780 -13.79 -29.87 -20.95
C ILE A 780 -14.43 -31.26 -20.89
N LEU A 781 -14.03 -32.09 -19.92
CA LEU A 781 -14.51 -33.46 -19.75
C LEU A 781 -16.04 -33.63 -19.82
N PRO A 782 -16.89 -32.90 -19.06
CA PRO A 782 -18.33 -33.11 -19.07
C PRO A 782 -18.97 -32.74 -20.42
N LEU A 783 -18.38 -31.82 -21.18
CA LEU A 783 -18.81 -31.53 -22.55
C LEU A 783 -18.58 -32.73 -23.47
N LEU A 784 -17.41 -33.36 -23.41
CA LEU A 784 -17.10 -34.55 -24.22
C LEU A 784 -18.03 -35.71 -23.89
N VAL A 785 -18.29 -35.95 -22.60
CA VAL A 785 -19.19 -37.02 -22.13
C VAL A 785 -20.64 -36.73 -22.54
N ALA A 786 -21.11 -35.49 -22.36
CA ALA A 786 -22.45 -35.10 -22.75
C ALA A 786 -22.68 -35.26 -24.27
N MET A 787 -21.69 -34.89 -25.08
CA MET A 787 -21.74 -35.08 -26.54
C MET A 787 -21.83 -36.55 -26.94
N GLY A 788 -21.17 -37.46 -26.20
CA GLY A 788 -21.26 -38.90 -26.43
C GLY A 788 -22.62 -39.51 -26.03
N LEU A 789 -23.20 -39.06 -24.92
CA LEU A 789 -24.43 -39.65 -24.34
C LEU A 789 -25.73 -39.05 -24.87
N LEU A 790 -25.76 -37.74 -25.13
CA LEU A 790 -26.96 -36.98 -25.48
C LEU A 790 -27.03 -36.62 -26.98
N GLY A 791 -25.97 -36.81 -27.76
CA GLY A 791 -25.93 -36.44 -29.18
C GLY A 791 -26.77 -37.35 -30.09
N GLU A 792 -27.67 -36.76 -30.90
CA GLU A 792 -28.53 -37.52 -31.85
C GLU A 792 -27.86 -37.86 -33.20
N ARG A 793 -28.28 -38.98 -33.82
CA ARG A 793 -27.69 -39.56 -35.04
C ARG A 793 -27.79 -38.69 -36.30
N ALA A 794 -28.83 -37.87 -36.45
CA ALA A 794 -29.14 -37.15 -37.69
C ALA A 794 -28.40 -35.81 -37.85
N LEU A 795 -27.80 -35.28 -36.79
CA LEU A 795 -27.36 -33.87 -36.70
C LEU A 795 -25.86 -33.69 -36.45
N HIS A 796 -25.11 -34.78 -36.29
CA HIS A 796 -23.69 -34.75 -35.99
C HIS A 796 -22.89 -35.27 -37.18
N GLY A 797 -22.15 -34.39 -37.85
CA GLY A 797 -21.07 -34.80 -38.75
C GLY A 797 -19.95 -35.54 -38.00
N ARG A 798 -18.69 -35.21 -38.26
CA ARG A 798 -17.53 -35.90 -37.64
C ARG A 798 -17.45 -35.77 -36.10
N ARG A 799 -18.07 -34.74 -35.49
CA ARG A 799 -17.99 -34.44 -34.04
C ARG A 799 -18.48 -35.58 -33.14
N ARG A 800 -19.45 -36.39 -33.59
CA ARG A 800 -19.97 -37.54 -32.83
C ARG A 800 -18.91 -38.60 -32.53
N TRP A 801 -17.91 -38.75 -33.40
CA TRP A 801 -16.84 -39.73 -33.21
C TRP A 801 -15.57 -39.06 -32.67
N VAL A 802 -15.31 -37.82 -33.08
CA VAL A 802 -14.14 -37.07 -32.61
C VAL A 802 -14.20 -36.77 -31.12
N TYR A 803 -15.32 -36.27 -30.60
CA TYR A 803 -15.41 -35.86 -29.18
C TYR A 803 -15.25 -37.06 -28.23
N PRO A 804 -15.90 -38.22 -28.45
CA PRO A 804 -15.62 -39.41 -27.68
C PRO A 804 -14.20 -39.96 -27.86
N ALA A 805 -13.59 -39.84 -29.05
CA ALA A 805 -12.20 -40.25 -29.24
C ALA A 805 -11.23 -39.38 -28.42
N VAL A 806 -11.50 -38.07 -28.33
CA VAL A 806 -10.75 -37.11 -27.52
C VAL A 806 -10.88 -37.36 -26.01
N LEU A 807 -11.99 -37.97 -25.57
CA LEU A 807 -12.21 -38.29 -24.16
C LEU A 807 -11.10 -39.19 -23.58
N ILE A 808 -10.53 -40.09 -24.40
CA ILE A 808 -9.51 -41.05 -23.98
C ILE A 808 -8.21 -40.33 -23.54
N PRO A 809 -7.48 -39.61 -24.41
CA PRO A 809 -6.24 -38.95 -24.00
C PRO A 809 -6.47 -37.93 -22.89
N LEU A 810 -7.61 -37.22 -22.91
CA LEU A 810 -7.94 -36.23 -21.88
C LEU A 810 -8.17 -36.87 -20.51
N THR A 811 -8.89 -37.99 -20.45
CA THR A 811 -9.12 -38.71 -19.18
C THR A 811 -7.84 -39.33 -18.65
N ILE A 812 -7.00 -39.92 -19.51
CA ILE A 812 -5.70 -40.47 -19.09
C ILE A 812 -4.82 -39.34 -18.52
N ALA A 813 -4.72 -38.21 -19.23
CA ALA A 813 -3.95 -37.07 -18.75
C ALA A 813 -4.45 -36.55 -17.40
N LEU A 814 -5.78 -36.43 -17.24
CA LEU A 814 -6.42 -36.01 -15.99
C LEU A 814 -6.13 -37.00 -14.84
N LEU A 815 -6.22 -38.31 -15.07
CA LEU A 815 -5.90 -39.33 -14.06
C LEU A 815 -4.43 -39.24 -13.60
N LEU A 816 -3.50 -39.03 -14.54
CA LEU A 816 -2.06 -38.91 -14.26
C LEU A 816 -1.68 -37.61 -13.54
N THR A 817 -2.59 -36.65 -13.39
CA THR A 817 -2.36 -35.48 -12.51
C THR A 817 -2.39 -35.85 -11.03
N PHE A 818 -3.08 -36.94 -10.67
CA PHE A 818 -3.39 -37.33 -9.29
C PHE A 818 -3.94 -36.16 -8.43
N SER A 819 -4.73 -35.26 -9.04
CA SER A 819 -5.40 -34.18 -8.31
C SER A 819 -6.59 -34.74 -7.51
N LYS A 820 -6.50 -34.69 -6.17
CA LYS A 820 -7.58 -35.16 -5.28
C LYS A 820 -8.88 -34.39 -5.52
N GLY A 821 -8.80 -33.07 -5.68
CA GLY A 821 -9.99 -32.22 -5.90
C GLY A 821 -10.72 -32.57 -7.20
N ALA A 822 -9.97 -32.81 -8.29
CA ALA A 822 -10.58 -33.20 -9.56
C ALA A 822 -11.21 -34.59 -9.49
N LEU A 823 -10.48 -35.58 -8.95
CA LEU A 823 -10.91 -36.98 -8.95
C LEU A 823 -12.06 -37.28 -7.99
N PHE A 824 -12.09 -36.63 -6.83
CA PHE A 824 -13.08 -36.90 -5.78
C PHE A 824 -14.25 -35.92 -5.73
N LEU A 825 -14.09 -34.70 -6.28
CA LEU A 825 -15.13 -33.67 -6.23
C LEU A 825 -15.53 -33.20 -7.64
N GLY A 826 -14.61 -32.62 -8.41
CA GLY A 826 -14.91 -31.99 -9.70
C GLY A 826 -15.53 -32.92 -10.74
N VAL A 827 -14.83 -34.01 -11.07
CA VAL A 827 -15.27 -35.00 -12.06
C VAL A 827 -16.57 -35.72 -11.63
N PRO A 828 -16.69 -36.27 -10.41
CA PRO A 828 -17.93 -36.92 -9.99
C PRO A 828 -19.16 -36.00 -10.05
N VAL A 829 -19.05 -34.76 -9.56
CA VAL A 829 -20.16 -33.80 -9.56
C VAL A 829 -20.53 -33.38 -10.99
N SER A 830 -19.55 -33.09 -11.85
CA SER A 830 -19.83 -32.73 -13.25
C SER A 830 -20.49 -33.87 -14.04
N LEU A 831 -20.03 -35.11 -13.85
CA LEU A 831 -20.63 -36.29 -14.47
C LEU A 831 -22.05 -36.53 -13.95
N ALA A 832 -22.29 -36.33 -12.65
CA ALA A 832 -23.64 -36.46 -12.08
C ALA A 832 -24.64 -35.51 -12.76
N VAL A 833 -24.25 -34.26 -13.06
CA VAL A 833 -25.08 -33.30 -13.81
C VAL A 833 -25.39 -33.80 -15.23
N VAL A 834 -24.38 -34.32 -15.95
CA VAL A 834 -24.54 -34.86 -17.31
C VAL A 834 -25.45 -36.10 -17.31
N PHE A 835 -25.19 -37.05 -16.41
CA PHE A 835 -25.96 -38.28 -16.29
C PHE A 835 -27.41 -38.02 -15.86
N TRP A 836 -27.64 -37.08 -14.94
CA TRP A 836 -28.99 -36.67 -14.54
C TRP A 836 -29.79 -36.11 -15.71
N THR A 837 -29.15 -35.29 -16.55
CA THR A 837 -29.75 -34.76 -17.77
C THR A 837 -30.09 -35.87 -18.77
N TRP A 838 -29.16 -36.80 -18.98
CA TRP A 838 -29.36 -37.98 -19.81
C TRP A 838 -30.49 -38.87 -19.32
N GLN A 839 -30.56 -39.13 -18.01
CA GLN A 839 -31.63 -39.90 -17.38
C GLN A 839 -33.02 -39.30 -17.65
N ARG A 840 -33.19 -38.00 -17.39
CA ARG A 840 -34.47 -37.30 -17.61
C ARG A 840 -34.95 -37.40 -19.05
N ARG A 841 -34.04 -37.52 -20.02
CA ARG A 841 -34.35 -37.60 -21.46
C ARG A 841 -34.56 -39.03 -21.95
N ALA A 842 -33.81 -40.00 -21.44
CA ALA A 842 -33.92 -41.40 -21.84
C ALA A 842 -35.22 -42.07 -21.35
N GLY A 843 -35.98 -41.44 -20.45
CA GLY A 843 -37.28 -41.92 -19.96
C GLY A 843 -37.20 -43.23 -19.14
N ARG A 844 -36.00 -43.65 -18.74
CA ARG A 844 -35.72 -44.90 -18.02
C ARG A 844 -35.11 -44.62 -16.66
N ARG A 845 -35.30 -45.52 -15.68
CA ARG A 845 -34.57 -45.51 -14.40
C ARG A 845 -33.11 -45.90 -14.64
N THR A 846 -32.29 -44.97 -15.09
CA THR A 846 -30.85 -45.17 -15.31
C THR A 846 -29.99 -44.90 -14.07
N TRP A 847 -30.60 -44.56 -12.92
CA TRP A 847 -29.93 -44.46 -11.63
C TRP A 847 -29.09 -45.69 -11.23
N PRO A 848 -29.41 -46.96 -11.65
CA PRO A 848 -28.52 -48.09 -11.39
C PRO A 848 -27.15 -47.96 -12.07
N TRP A 849 -27.04 -47.23 -13.19
CA TRP A 849 -25.75 -46.95 -13.83
C TRP A 849 -24.94 -45.91 -13.05
N LEU A 850 -25.61 -44.94 -12.43
CA LEU A 850 -24.97 -43.97 -11.55
C LEU A 850 -24.50 -44.64 -10.25
N ALA A 851 -25.32 -45.53 -9.70
CA ALA A 851 -24.97 -46.39 -8.57
C ALA A 851 -23.83 -47.37 -8.93
N ALA A 852 -23.84 -47.96 -10.12
CA ALA A 852 -22.77 -48.84 -10.60
C ALA A 852 -21.47 -48.07 -10.85
N GLY A 853 -21.54 -46.85 -11.39
CA GLY A 853 -20.39 -45.96 -11.53
C GLY A 853 -19.81 -45.55 -10.19
N LEU A 854 -20.66 -45.21 -9.22
CA LEU A 854 -20.24 -44.92 -7.84
C LEU A 854 -19.60 -46.15 -7.18
N ALA A 855 -20.23 -47.33 -7.32
CA ALA A 855 -19.70 -48.59 -6.80
C ALA A 855 -18.36 -48.95 -7.47
N GLY A 856 -18.23 -48.77 -8.79
CA GLY A 856 -16.98 -48.95 -9.51
C GLY A 856 -15.90 -47.97 -9.06
N GLY A 857 -16.25 -46.72 -8.79
CA GLY A 857 -15.36 -45.72 -8.18
C GLY A 857 -14.90 -46.12 -6.78
N ILE A 858 -15.80 -46.60 -5.93
CA ILE A 858 -15.47 -47.11 -4.59
C ILE A 858 -14.53 -48.32 -4.71
N VAL A 859 -14.81 -49.27 -5.60
CA VAL A 859 -13.92 -50.41 -5.86
C VAL A 859 -12.55 -49.93 -6.33
N ALA A 860 -12.49 -48.95 -7.25
CA ALA A 860 -11.22 -48.39 -7.71
C ALA A 860 -10.42 -47.73 -6.57
N VAL A 861 -11.09 -47.03 -5.66
CA VAL A 861 -10.47 -46.45 -4.46
C VAL A 861 -9.95 -47.53 -3.51
N VAL A 862 -10.74 -48.59 -3.27
CA VAL A 862 -10.34 -49.73 -2.44
C VAL A 862 -9.14 -50.46 -3.04
N VAL A 863 -9.12 -50.66 -4.35
CA VAL A 863 -7.96 -51.26 -5.05
C VAL A 863 -6.75 -50.35 -4.98
N ALA A 864 -6.93 -49.05 -5.21
CA ALA A 864 -5.86 -48.07 -5.13
C ALA A 864 -5.29 -47.94 -3.69
N SER A 865 -6.11 -48.12 -2.65
CA SER A 865 -5.63 -48.11 -1.26
C SER A 865 -4.77 -49.31 -0.88
N GLN A 866 -4.79 -50.39 -1.69
CA GLN A 866 -3.86 -51.51 -1.51
C GLN A 866 -2.48 -51.26 -2.10
N ILE A 867 -2.32 -50.22 -2.93
CA ILE A 867 -1.04 -49.88 -3.56
C ILE A 867 -0.38 -48.79 -2.70
N PRO A 868 0.73 -49.04 -1.99
CA PRO A 868 1.29 -48.12 -1.00
C PRO A 868 1.52 -46.69 -1.54
N ALA A 869 1.99 -46.59 -2.77
CA ALA A 869 2.23 -45.33 -3.45
C ALA A 869 0.93 -44.51 -3.67
N LEU A 870 -0.19 -45.19 -3.95
CA LEU A 870 -1.51 -44.57 -4.14
C LEU A 870 -2.25 -44.37 -2.81
N ALA A 871 -2.05 -45.25 -1.83
CA ALA A 871 -2.67 -45.17 -0.51
C ALA A 871 -2.31 -43.85 0.21
N ALA A 872 -1.04 -43.42 0.14
CA ALA A 872 -0.61 -42.12 0.67
C ALA A 872 -1.38 -40.94 0.04
N ARG A 873 -1.81 -41.07 -1.21
CA ARG A 873 -2.62 -40.05 -1.91
C ARG A 873 -4.11 -40.13 -1.58
N LEU A 874 -4.59 -41.25 -1.06
CA LEU A 874 -5.98 -41.42 -0.65
C LEU A 874 -6.24 -40.96 0.78
N ASP A 875 -5.18 -40.72 1.57
CA ASP A 875 -5.33 -40.11 2.88
C ASP A 875 -5.82 -38.65 2.72
N LEU A 876 -7.07 -38.43 3.14
CA LEU A 876 -7.74 -37.12 3.12
C LEU A 876 -7.40 -36.29 4.37
N PHE A 877 -6.84 -36.91 5.41
CA PHE A 877 -6.55 -36.29 6.71
C PHE A 877 -5.05 -36.27 7.07
N GLY A 878 -4.18 -36.65 6.14
CA GLY A 878 -2.73 -36.55 6.31
C GLY A 878 -2.23 -35.10 6.47
N THR A 879 -0.91 -34.91 6.48
CA THR A 879 -0.21 -33.62 6.61
C THR A 879 -0.87 -32.48 5.82
N THR A 880 -1.17 -32.71 4.54
CA THR A 880 -1.83 -31.72 3.66
C THR A 880 -3.22 -31.26 4.10
N GLY A 881 -3.99 -32.06 4.84
CA GLY A 881 -5.31 -31.70 5.35
C GLY A 881 -5.24 -30.76 6.56
N PHE A 882 -4.28 -31.01 7.46
CA PHE A 882 -4.04 -30.15 8.63
C PHE A 882 -3.58 -28.74 8.21
N PHE A 883 -2.66 -28.65 7.23
CA PHE A 883 -2.21 -27.35 6.70
C PHE A 883 -3.34 -26.50 6.14
N ARG A 884 -4.31 -27.11 5.45
CA ARG A 884 -5.46 -26.38 4.89
C ARG A 884 -6.33 -25.74 5.96
N VAL A 885 -6.52 -26.39 7.11
CA VAL A 885 -7.29 -25.80 8.20
C VAL A 885 -6.60 -24.57 8.76
N SER A 886 -5.28 -24.65 8.96
CA SER A 886 -4.48 -23.49 9.40
C SER A 886 -4.47 -22.38 8.37
N LEU A 887 -4.33 -22.70 7.08
CA LEU A 887 -4.42 -21.74 5.98
C LEU A 887 -5.80 -21.06 5.92
N TRP A 888 -6.89 -21.81 6.10
CA TRP A 888 -8.24 -21.26 6.13
C TRP A 888 -8.46 -20.37 7.35
N ARG A 889 -7.91 -20.74 8.51
CA ARG A 889 -7.93 -19.89 9.70
C ARG A 889 -7.18 -18.57 9.44
N ALA A 890 -5.97 -18.64 8.88
CA ALA A 890 -5.21 -17.45 8.47
C ALA A 890 -5.99 -16.56 7.48
N ALA A 891 -6.64 -17.17 6.48
CA ALA A 891 -7.47 -16.47 5.52
C ALA A 891 -8.72 -15.83 6.15
N ILE A 892 -9.31 -16.45 7.17
CA ILE A 892 -10.43 -15.87 7.94
C ILE A 892 -9.97 -14.67 8.76
N HIS A 893 -8.81 -14.75 9.43
CA HIS A 893 -8.23 -13.60 10.14
C HIS A 893 -7.92 -12.45 9.17
N MET A 894 -7.31 -12.78 8.03
CA MET A 894 -7.05 -11.82 6.95
C MET A 894 -8.34 -11.14 6.45
N PHE A 895 -9.42 -11.90 6.27
CA PHE A 895 -10.72 -11.33 5.87
C PHE A 895 -11.35 -10.48 6.99
N ALA A 896 -11.23 -10.89 8.25
CA ALA A 896 -11.76 -10.16 9.40
C ALA A 896 -11.10 -8.78 9.55
N ASP A 897 -9.79 -8.70 9.29
CA ASP A 897 -9.02 -7.45 9.34
C ASP A 897 -9.27 -6.57 8.10
N HIS A 898 -9.64 -7.16 6.95
CA HIS A 898 -9.90 -6.47 5.69
C HIS A 898 -11.30 -6.76 5.10
N PRO A 899 -12.41 -6.46 5.81
CA PRO A 899 -13.72 -6.99 5.47
C PRO A 899 -14.35 -6.42 4.19
N TRP A 900 -14.01 -5.18 3.80
CA TRP A 900 -14.70 -4.49 2.70
C TRP A 900 -14.15 -4.83 1.31
N PHE A 901 -12.83 -4.77 1.17
CA PHE A 901 -12.13 -4.93 -0.11
C PHE A 901 -11.08 -6.05 -0.10
N GLY A 902 -10.91 -6.76 1.02
CA GLY A 902 -9.84 -7.73 1.17
C GLY A 902 -8.46 -7.07 1.16
N VAL A 903 -7.41 -7.88 1.04
CA VAL A 903 -6.02 -7.42 0.89
C VAL A 903 -5.70 -6.99 -0.55
N GLY A 904 -6.66 -7.11 -1.47
CA GLY A 904 -6.49 -6.79 -2.88
C GLY A 904 -6.12 -7.98 -3.76
N LEU A 905 -6.19 -7.75 -5.07
CA LEU A 905 -5.84 -8.74 -6.09
C LEU A 905 -4.34 -9.08 -6.00
N ASP A 906 -4.01 -10.37 -6.12
CA ASP A 906 -2.67 -10.95 -6.04
C ASP A 906 -1.83 -10.61 -4.78
N ASN A 907 -2.48 -10.12 -3.71
CA ASN A 907 -1.81 -9.71 -2.48
C ASN A 907 -1.82 -10.77 -1.37
N PHE A 908 -2.57 -11.86 -1.55
CA PHE A 908 -2.71 -12.92 -0.55
C PHE A 908 -1.36 -13.49 -0.10
N LEU A 909 -0.42 -13.73 -1.03
CA LEU A 909 0.91 -14.26 -0.73
C LEU A 909 1.65 -13.40 0.30
N TYR A 910 1.75 -12.10 0.02
CA TYR A 910 2.50 -11.15 0.82
C TYR A 910 1.86 -10.97 2.20
N ALA A 911 0.53 -10.85 2.25
CA ALA A 911 -0.22 -10.76 3.49
C ALA A 911 -0.09 -12.04 4.32
N TYR A 912 -0.24 -13.21 3.69
CA TYR A 912 -0.10 -14.50 4.37
C TYR A 912 1.30 -14.63 4.96
N ARG A 913 2.34 -14.50 4.14
CA ARG A 913 3.74 -14.68 4.53
C ARG A 913 4.20 -13.67 5.59
N GLY A 914 3.89 -12.39 5.41
CA GLY A 914 4.43 -11.31 6.24
C GLY A 914 3.58 -10.96 7.47
N ARG A 915 2.34 -11.46 7.57
CA ARG A 915 1.41 -11.03 8.62
C ARG A 915 0.52 -12.14 9.20
N TYR A 916 -0.07 -13.00 8.38
CA TYR A 916 -1.13 -13.93 8.82
C TYR A 916 -0.70 -15.41 8.95
N ILE A 917 0.54 -15.75 8.62
CA ILE A 917 1.02 -17.13 8.68
C ILE A 917 1.09 -17.62 10.13
N LEU A 918 0.30 -18.64 10.42
CA LEU A 918 0.27 -19.29 11.73
C LEU A 918 1.56 -20.08 11.96
N ASP A 919 1.98 -20.22 13.21
CA ASP A 919 3.21 -20.96 13.53
C ASP A 919 3.17 -22.41 13.06
N ALA A 920 2.00 -23.05 13.21
CA ALA A 920 1.75 -24.40 12.72
C ALA A 920 1.79 -24.53 11.19
N ALA A 921 1.64 -23.43 10.43
CA ALA A 921 1.53 -23.42 8.97
C ALA A 921 2.83 -23.03 8.24
N TRP A 922 3.94 -22.83 8.98
CA TRP A 922 5.21 -22.34 8.44
C TRP A 922 5.84 -23.22 7.34
N GLN A 923 5.43 -24.47 7.19
CA GLN A 923 6.01 -25.38 6.21
C GLN A 923 5.78 -24.94 4.75
N GLU A 924 4.72 -24.18 4.49
CA GLU A 924 4.38 -23.66 3.16
C GLU A 924 4.17 -22.13 3.20
N PRO A 925 5.24 -21.32 3.37
CA PRO A 925 5.11 -19.88 3.56
C PRO A 925 4.80 -19.12 2.27
N ASN A 926 4.93 -19.77 1.11
CA ASN A 926 4.82 -19.15 -0.20
C ASN A 926 3.49 -19.48 -0.92
N LEU A 927 2.42 -19.71 -0.14
CA LEU A 927 1.09 -19.95 -0.68
C LEU A 927 0.45 -18.64 -1.15
N ASN A 928 -0.08 -18.64 -2.37
CA ASN A 928 -0.63 -17.45 -3.03
C ASN A 928 -2.17 -17.38 -3.03
N HIS A 929 -2.85 -18.35 -2.42
CA HIS A 929 -4.31 -18.38 -2.29
C HIS A 929 -4.74 -19.36 -1.18
N PRO A 930 -5.97 -19.26 -0.65
CA PRO A 930 -6.41 -20.06 0.48
C PRO A 930 -6.93 -21.47 0.15
N HIS A 931 -6.81 -21.93 -1.11
CA HIS A 931 -7.39 -23.21 -1.58
C HIS A 931 -8.88 -23.39 -1.24
N ASN A 932 -9.66 -22.31 -1.26
CA ASN A 932 -11.10 -22.33 -1.10
C ASN A 932 -11.72 -21.12 -1.80
N ILE A 933 -12.62 -21.36 -2.75
CA ILE A 933 -13.20 -20.32 -3.60
C ILE A 933 -13.84 -19.18 -2.79
N LEU A 934 -14.55 -19.48 -1.70
CA LEU A 934 -15.20 -18.44 -0.90
C LEU A 934 -14.14 -17.59 -0.20
N LEU A 935 -13.15 -18.22 0.43
CA LEU A 935 -12.06 -17.50 1.08
C LEU A 935 -11.19 -16.74 0.08
N ASP A 936 -11.04 -17.24 -1.15
CA ASP A 936 -10.28 -16.58 -2.23
C ASP A 936 -10.97 -15.26 -2.64
N PHE A 937 -12.29 -15.27 -2.86
CA PHE A 937 -13.06 -14.03 -3.09
C PHE A 937 -13.06 -13.12 -1.85
N ALA A 938 -13.20 -13.68 -0.65
CA ALA A 938 -13.25 -12.90 0.60
C ALA A 938 -11.93 -12.18 0.88
N THR A 939 -10.80 -12.89 0.76
CA THR A 939 -9.48 -12.31 1.04
C THR A 939 -9.02 -11.35 -0.04
N ARG A 940 -9.35 -11.56 -1.32
CA ARG A 940 -8.94 -10.65 -2.40
C ARG A 940 -9.82 -9.41 -2.56
N LEU A 941 -11.12 -9.54 -2.32
CA LEU A 941 -12.13 -8.53 -2.69
C LEU A 941 -13.13 -8.21 -1.57
N GLY A 942 -12.98 -8.82 -0.38
CA GLY A 942 -13.84 -8.58 0.78
C GLY A 942 -15.29 -9.05 0.58
N VAL A 943 -16.18 -8.50 1.41
CA VAL A 943 -17.62 -8.80 1.38
C VAL A 943 -18.26 -8.36 0.08
N LEU A 944 -17.78 -7.26 -0.52
CA LEU A 944 -18.27 -6.78 -1.81
C LEU A 944 -17.90 -7.76 -2.92
N GLY A 945 -16.68 -8.32 -2.88
CA GLY A 945 -16.24 -9.40 -3.74
C GLY A 945 -17.07 -10.68 -3.60
N LEU A 946 -17.34 -11.12 -2.37
CA LEU A 946 -18.19 -12.28 -2.10
C LEU A 946 -19.60 -12.11 -2.68
N VAL A 947 -20.22 -10.94 -2.47
CA VAL A 947 -21.57 -10.64 -2.94
C VAL A 947 -21.62 -10.57 -4.47
N THR A 948 -20.71 -9.80 -5.08
CA THR A 948 -20.71 -9.59 -6.54
C THR A 948 -20.21 -10.81 -7.32
N GLY A 949 -19.16 -11.48 -6.84
CA GLY A 949 -18.68 -12.74 -7.36
C GLY A 949 -19.70 -13.87 -7.20
N GLY A 950 -20.34 -13.96 -6.03
CA GLY A 950 -21.44 -14.88 -5.78
C GLY A 950 -22.64 -14.63 -6.70
N TRP A 951 -23.00 -13.36 -6.93
CA TRP A 951 -24.03 -12.99 -7.90
C TRP A 951 -23.65 -13.36 -9.33
N LEU A 952 -22.40 -13.14 -9.74
CA LEU A 952 -21.89 -13.53 -11.06
C LEU A 952 -21.95 -15.05 -11.26
N ILE A 953 -21.53 -15.84 -10.27
CA ILE A 953 -21.64 -17.31 -10.27
C ILE A 953 -23.10 -17.75 -10.33
N TRP A 954 -23.99 -17.10 -9.56
CA TRP A 954 -25.42 -17.37 -9.59
C TRP A 954 -26.02 -17.13 -10.98
N GLU A 955 -25.66 -16.02 -11.64
CA GLU A 955 -26.13 -15.71 -12.98
C GLU A 955 -25.58 -16.70 -14.02
N ALA A 956 -24.36 -17.21 -13.85
CA ALA A 956 -23.84 -18.32 -14.66
C ALA A 956 -24.66 -19.61 -14.46
N GLY A 957 -24.97 -19.97 -13.21
CA GLY A 957 -25.83 -21.13 -12.91
C GLY A 957 -27.24 -20.98 -13.46
N ARG A 958 -27.81 -19.78 -13.37
CA ARG A 958 -29.13 -19.46 -13.93
C ARG A 958 -29.11 -19.55 -15.46
N ALA A 959 -28.10 -18.99 -16.12
CA ALA A 959 -27.94 -19.06 -17.58
C ALA A 959 -27.78 -20.52 -18.04
N ALA A 960 -26.95 -21.31 -17.36
CA ALA A 960 -26.77 -22.73 -17.63
C ALA A 960 -28.08 -23.52 -17.46
N SER A 961 -28.83 -23.27 -16.38
CA SER A 961 -30.14 -23.90 -16.16
C SER A 961 -31.17 -23.53 -17.24
N GLN A 962 -31.19 -22.27 -17.66
CA GLN A 962 -32.06 -21.82 -18.74
C GLN A 962 -31.69 -22.46 -20.08
N ALA A 963 -30.39 -22.50 -20.41
CA ALA A 963 -29.91 -23.18 -21.61
C ALA A 963 -30.29 -24.67 -21.59
N LEU A 964 -30.14 -25.36 -20.45
CA LEU A 964 -30.50 -26.78 -20.33
C LEU A 964 -32.00 -27.06 -20.54
N ARG A 965 -32.87 -26.14 -20.08
CA ARG A 965 -34.33 -26.26 -20.23
C ARG A 965 -34.80 -25.97 -21.66
N HIS A 966 -34.25 -24.94 -22.31
CA HIS A 966 -34.76 -24.44 -23.58
C HIS A 966 -33.96 -24.88 -24.81
N ALA A 967 -32.75 -25.42 -24.64
CA ALA A 967 -31.94 -25.87 -25.77
C ALA A 967 -32.71 -26.90 -26.61
N GLY A 968 -32.63 -26.77 -27.94
CA GLY A 968 -33.06 -27.81 -28.89
C GLY A 968 -32.16 -29.05 -28.81
N PRO A 969 -32.55 -30.17 -29.45
CA PRO A 969 -31.78 -31.44 -29.45
C PRO A 969 -30.29 -31.26 -29.77
N THR A 970 -29.96 -30.37 -30.70
CA THR A 970 -28.58 -30.08 -31.13
C THR A 970 -27.70 -29.46 -30.03
N TRP A 971 -28.26 -28.57 -29.20
CA TRP A 971 -27.49 -27.77 -28.23
C TRP A 971 -27.63 -28.27 -26.79
N ARG A 972 -28.57 -29.18 -26.52
CA ARG A 972 -28.73 -29.83 -25.20
C ARG A 972 -27.46 -30.51 -24.68
N PRO A 973 -26.69 -31.28 -25.48
CA PRO A 973 -25.45 -31.88 -24.99
C PRO A 973 -24.44 -30.82 -24.55
N VAL A 974 -24.33 -29.71 -25.29
CA VAL A 974 -23.48 -28.58 -24.93
C VAL A 974 -23.95 -27.97 -23.61
N ALA A 975 -25.24 -27.62 -23.49
CA ALA A 975 -25.79 -27.05 -22.26
C ALA A 975 -25.59 -27.96 -21.03
N ALA A 976 -25.75 -29.28 -21.19
CA ALA A 976 -25.48 -30.27 -20.13
C ALA A 976 -23.99 -30.32 -19.76
N GLY A 977 -23.10 -30.32 -20.76
CA GLY A 977 -21.66 -30.29 -20.57
C GLY A 977 -21.17 -29.04 -19.84
N LEU A 978 -21.59 -27.85 -20.28
CA LEU A 978 -21.22 -26.59 -19.64
C LEU A 978 -21.79 -26.47 -18.22
N SER A 979 -23.00 -26.99 -17.98
CA SER A 979 -23.57 -27.08 -16.64
C SER A 979 -22.74 -28.00 -15.74
N GLY A 980 -22.27 -29.13 -16.27
CA GLY A 980 -21.32 -30.01 -15.59
C GLY A 980 -19.99 -29.31 -15.29
N ALA A 981 -19.44 -28.55 -16.23
CA ALA A 981 -18.20 -27.80 -16.05
C ALA A 981 -18.30 -26.74 -14.95
N LEU A 982 -19.42 -26.01 -14.89
CA LEU A 982 -19.70 -25.05 -13.81
C LEU A 982 -19.85 -25.76 -12.45
N ALA A 983 -20.44 -26.95 -12.43
CA ALA A 983 -20.54 -27.75 -11.20
C ALA A 983 -19.17 -28.31 -10.74
N ALA A 984 -18.31 -28.72 -11.68
CA ALA A 984 -16.92 -29.10 -11.38
C ALA A 984 -16.14 -27.94 -10.76
N MET A 985 -16.24 -26.74 -11.37
CA MET A 985 -15.63 -25.52 -10.86
C MET A 985 -15.99 -25.28 -9.39
N LEU A 986 -17.28 -25.37 -9.05
CA LEU A 986 -17.74 -25.16 -7.67
C LEU A 986 -17.25 -26.26 -6.72
N ALA A 987 -17.32 -27.52 -7.13
CA ALA A 987 -16.94 -28.66 -6.28
C ALA A 987 -15.44 -28.73 -6.02
N HIS A 988 -14.60 -28.61 -7.05
CA HIS A 988 -13.14 -28.58 -6.92
C HIS A 988 -12.69 -27.29 -6.22
N GLY A 989 -13.36 -26.16 -6.48
CA GLY A 989 -13.05 -24.88 -5.86
C GLY A 989 -13.23 -24.83 -4.34
N LEU A 990 -13.92 -25.80 -3.72
CA LEU A 990 -13.97 -25.90 -2.26
C LEU A 990 -12.61 -26.28 -1.62
N VAL A 991 -11.68 -26.80 -2.42
CA VAL A 991 -10.40 -27.35 -1.95
C VAL A 991 -9.18 -26.94 -2.79
N ASP A 992 -9.36 -26.05 -3.77
CA ASP A 992 -8.30 -25.51 -4.63
C ASP A 992 -8.73 -24.20 -5.33
N HIS A 993 -7.86 -23.61 -6.15
CA HIS A 993 -8.18 -22.50 -7.04
C HIS A 993 -9.36 -22.82 -7.98
N SER A 994 -10.18 -21.81 -8.30
CA SER A 994 -11.32 -22.03 -9.21
C SER A 994 -11.71 -20.85 -10.09
N PHE A 995 -11.25 -19.63 -9.78
CA PHE A 995 -11.57 -18.44 -10.57
C PHE A 995 -10.34 -17.57 -10.86
N PHE A 996 -9.55 -17.21 -9.84
CA PHE A 996 -8.43 -16.26 -9.95
C PHE A 996 -7.16 -16.84 -10.60
N LEU A 997 -7.32 -17.47 -11.76
CA LEU A 997 -6.25 -17.85 -12.68
C LEU A 997 -6.73 -17.51 -14.10
N ILE A 998 -5.80 -17.07 -14.95
CA ILE A 998 -6.11 -16.56 -16.30
C ILE A 998 -7.02 -17.56 -17.05
N ASP A 999 -6.58 -18.80 -17.20
CA ASP A 999 -7.33 -19.82 -17.94
C ASP A 999 -8.69 -20.16 -17.32
N LEU A 1000 -8.79 -20.18 -15.99
CA LEU A 1000 -10.03 -20.47 -15.27
C LEU A 1000 -11.05 -19.33 -15.41
N ALA A 1001 -10.61 -18.07 -15.36
CA ALA A 1001 -11.46 -16.90 -15.56
C ALA A 1001 -11.96 -16.81 -17.02
N PHE A 1002 -11.06 -16.98 -18.00
CA PHE A 1002 -11.43 -17.06 -19.42
C PHE A 1002 -12.42 -18.20 -19.68
N THR A 1003 -12.18 -19.38 -19.08
CA THR A 1003 -13.10 -20.52 -19.20
C THR A 1003 -14.45 -20.20 -18.56
N PHE A 1004 -14.49 -19.61 -17.36
CA PHE A 1004 -15.75 -19.20 -16.73
C PHE A 1004 -16.57 -18.27 -17.63
N PHE A 1005 -15.95 -17.25 -18.19
CA PHE A 1005 -16.61 -16.29 -19.07
C PHE A 1005 -16.99 -16.90 -20.43
N LEU A 1006 -16.26 -17.90 -20.93
CA LEU A 1006 -16.66 -18.72 -22.07
C LEU A 1006 -17.95 -19.50 -21.77
N LEU A 1007 -17.99 -20.22 -20.62
CA LEU A 1007 -19.16 -20.99 -20.20
C LEU A 1007 -20.39 -20.08 -20.05
N LEU A 1008 -20.23 -18.93 -19.37
CA LEU A 1008 -21.28 -17.93 -19.19
C LEU A 1008 -21.75 -17.38 -20.54
N GLY A 1009 -20.81 -16.99 -21.41
CA GLY A 1009 -21.10 -16.43 -22.74
C GLY A 1009 -21.90 -17.37 -23.63
N ILE A 1010 -21.51 -18.65 -23.71
CA ILE A 1010 -22.23 -19.66 -24.51
C ILE A 1010 -23.61 -19.95 -23.92
N CYS A 1011 -23.73 -20.09 -22.59
CA CYS A 1011 -25.02 -20.29 -21.93
C CYS A 1011 -25.98 -19.12 -22.17
N VAL A 1012 -25.49 -17.88 -22.07
CA VAL A 1012 -26.30 -16.70 -22.37
C VAL A 1012 -26.70 -16.69 -23.85
N TRP A 1013 -25.76 -16.93 -24.77
CA TRP A 1013 -26.03 -17.01 -26.22
C TRP A 1013 -27.13 -18.04 -26.56
N MET A 1014 -27.09 -19.23 -25.96
CA MET A 1014 -28.11 -20.26 -26.14
C MET A 1014 -29.49 -19.84 -25.61
N ALA A 1015 -29.53 -19.02 -24.55
CA ALA A 1015 -30.78 -18.51 -23.98
C ALA A 1015 -31.37 -17.34 -24.78
N GLU A 1016 -30.64 -16.72 -25.72
CA GLU A 1016 -31.14 -15.57 -26.50
C GLU A 1016 -31.96 -15.97 -27.74
N ARG A 1017 -31.83 -17.20 -28.24
CA ARG A 1017 -32.53 -17.65 -29.46
C ARG A 1017 -33.64 -18.63 -29.10
N PRO A 1018 -34.93 -18.33 -29.40
CA PRO A 1018 -35.93 -19.38 -29.54
C PRO A 1018 -35.41 -20.30 -30.65
N PHE A 1019 -35.15 -21.57 -30.34
CA PHE A 1019 -34.73 -22.54 -31.35
C PHE A 1019 -35.93 -22.75 -32.28
N GLU A 1020 -35.96 -22.04 -33.42
CA GLU A 1020 -36.89 -22.32 -34.50
C GLU A 1020 -36.72 -23.79 -34.91
N ASP A 1021 -37.81 -24.53 -34.81
CA ASP A 1021 -37.91 -25.91 -35.28
C ASP A 1021 -37.49 -25.96 -36.75
N SER A 1022 -36.51 -26.81 -37.04
CA SER A 1022 -35.99 -27.06 -38.39
C SER A 1022 -36.97 -27.88 -39.25
N SER A 1023 -38.26 -27.57 -39.22
CA SER A 1023 -39.31 -28.28 -39.96
C SER A 1023 -39.92 -27.49 -41.12
N SER A 1024 -39.47 -26.26 -41.41
CA SER A 1024 -40.06 -25.41 -42.47
C SER A 1024 -39.21 -25.22 -43.74
N LEU A 1025 -38.03 -25.84 -43.89
CA LEU A 1025 -37.21 -25.74 -45.11
C LEU A 1025 -37.55 -26.80 -46.18
N THR A 1026 -38.84 -26.94 -46.48
CA THR A 1026 -39.35 -27.53 -47.73
C THR A 1026 -40.48 -26.65 -48.25
N SER A 1027 -40.14 -25.51 -48.81
CA SER A 1027 -40.79 -24.88 -49.98
C SER A 1027 -40.36 -23.41 -50.07
N GLN A 1028 -39.32 -23.16 -50.86
CA GLN A 1028 -39.23 -22.12 -51.90
C GLN A 1028 -37.82 -22.08 -52.48
#